data_AF-A0A2N1JBX9-F1
#
_entry.id   AF-A0A2N1JBX9-F1
#
_cell.length_a   1.000
_cell.length_b   1.000
_cell.length_c   1.000
_cell.angle_alpha   90.00
_cell.angle_beta   90.00
_cell.angle_gamma   90.00
#
_symmetry.space_group_name_H-M   'P 1'
#
loop_
_entity.id
_entity.type
_entity.pdbx_description
1 polymer ?
#
loop_
_entity_poly.entity_id
_entity_poly.type
_entity_poly.pdbx_seq_one_letter_code
_entity_poly.pdbx_strand_id
1 'polypeptide(L)'
;MPLPPAIKSLLHAPKYAARQSKYNKNLVIAAGSAGYPRRAPHAQLLDDIFASVRFEAQSKGVEWGEWLTILTATMFALNATESLQGLHRYSMRQNDSHEPRPLAERVERACLMREVGLKCLGLIGIPKAINNLAALRTVVDSDSDLADALPSQPRRDLTPEQWEAARKVGSDLFDDIYLKQSKHLQGVLAHSHPDLGVFILQHEYGPLFAPPPLYHGVAHTDMEPWEVNRIRVSLLAIASLHAQGGVGPQVTSHIYGLLRSRPSFEHLDGPVRVGLDFLASAEGAVWVLETINRICEVVDGAEDQDREGVPNARLYSMVSKHAPPLSIHVAAQQGDIAQLQALCELDEAQVSERDEQDVTPLHWAAINGHTACAIFLLERGADPNAVGGELQATPLHWCSRSGQTRMIQLLLQRGADLLLKDKQGYNALHLTTHSSFVMAVLYMLQQDAFAANNHLDDPDPQGHTALMWAAFQGDAVSVDVLLKHGANVHSRDETGLTPLHWALVRGNRVCIEKLVASGADVHAKDNGGADARAFATDMKSTIAYENAMKMLRRDADGAPLRRVLTPFMQDALVFIVPMLVFTSAYYLMGQAPWYLVPFIGILCLILQYVLVAKHVLGPYPANSVQSSPYFLSLLITTLVPSFLCWLVSFVPHTTGLTVLNTVTGTLFISVFLTLAISVLRSPGRAPQPKTMEARRATIEDMVANDQLNGLFFCTSCIVCALKVLTIGAAPITL
;
A
#
# COMPACT_ATOMS: atom_id res chain seq x y z
N MET A 1 -1.28 -13.42 -18.25
CA MET A 1 -2.29 -14.45 -17.97
C MET A 1 -3.37 -13.80 -17.11
N PRO A 2 -4.62 -13.67 -17.57
CA PRO A 2 -5.69 -13.17 -16.71
C PRO A 2 -5.88 -14.12 -15.52
N LEU A 3 -6.10 -13.59 -14.31
CA LEU A 3 -6.46 -14.44 -13.16
C LEU A 3 -7.73 -15.25 -13.48
N PRO A 4 -7.78 -16.53 -13.09
CA PRO A 4 -9.00 -17.33 -13.15
C PRO A 4 -10.21 -16.62 -12.50
N PRO A 5 -11.43 -16.79 -13.05
CA PRO A 5 -12.64 -16.16 -12.50
C PRO A 5 -12.89 -16.47 -11.02
N ALA A 6 -12.58 -17.70 -10.57
CA ALA A 6 -12.73 -18.11 -9.18
C ALA A 6 -11.87 -17.27 -8.22
N ILE A 7 -10.59 -17.05 -8.57
CA ILE A 7 -9.66 -16.23 -7.77
C ILE A 7 -10.13 -14.77 -7.75
N LYS A 8 -10.56 -14.22 -8.90
CA LYS A 8 -11.10 -12.86 -8.96
C LYS A 8 -12.33 -12.72 -8.07
N SER A 9 -13.23 -13.70 -8.08
CA SER A 9 -14.42 -13.69 -7.23
C SER A 9 -14.05 -13.66 -5.75
N LEU A 10 -13.07 -14.46 -5.32
CA LEU A 10 -12.62 -14.50 -3.92
C LEU A 10 -11.90 -13.22 -3.47
N LEU A 11 -11.20 -12.54 -4.38
CA LEU A 11 -10.51 -11.28 -4.07
C LEU A 11 -11.46 -10.08 -3.96
N HIS A 12 -12.65 -10.16 -4.57
CA HIS A 12 -13.67 -9.11 -4.53
C HIS A 12 -14.83 -9.42 -3.57
N ALA A 13 -14.92 -10.65 -3.08
CA ALA A 13 -15.92 -11.06 -2.11
C ALA A 13 -15.51 -10.67 -0.68
N PRO A 14 -16.47 -10.49 0.24
CA PRO A 14 -16.18 -10.50 1.67
C PRO A 14 -15.46 -11.80 2.05
N LYS A 15 -14.63 -11.78 3.09
CA LYS A 15 -13.85 -12.97 3.52
C LYS A 15 -14.74 -14.19 3.73
N TYR A 16 -15.93 -14.00 4.28
CA TYR A 16 -16.99 -14.99 4.26
C TYR A 16 -18.33 -14.28 4.04
N ALA A 17 -19.20 -14.91 3.25
CA ALA A 17 -20.49 -14.35 2.89
C ALA A 17 -21.49 -14.46 4.05
N ALA A 18 -22.47 -13.56 4.07
CA ALA A 18 -23.61 -13.69 4.97
C ALA A 18 -24.34 -14.99 4.65
N ARG A 19 -24.64 -15.79 5.66
CA ARG A 19 -25.26 -17.11 5.51
C ARG A 19 -26.22 -17.42 6.65
N GLN A 20 -27.20 -18.27 6.39
CA GLN A 20 -28.00 -18.84 7.47
C GLN A 20 -27.10 -19.72 8.35
N SER A 21 -27.28 -19.64 9.66
CA SER A 21 -26.65 -20.53 10.64
C SER A 21 -26.98 -21.99 10.33
N LYS A 22 -25.97 -22.86 10.45
CA LYS A 22 -26.10 -24.31 10.23
C LYS A 22 -26.84 -24.97 11.40
N TYR A 23 -26.68 -24.44 12.60
CA TYR A 23 -27.24 -25.01 13.83
C TYR A 23 -28.57 -24.35 14.25
N ASN A 24 -28.82 -23.10 13.85
CA ASN A 24 -30.03 -22.34 14.18
C ASN A 24 -30.65 -21.68 12.95
N LYS A 25 -31.79 -22.21 12.50
CA LYS A 25 -32.53 -21.71 11.32
C LYS A 25 -33.06 -20.27 11.45
N ASN A 26 -33.03 -19.66 12.64
CA ASN A 26 -33.47 -18.29 12.87
C ASN A 26 -32.29 -17.30 12.97
N LEU A 27 -31.05 -17.78 12.97
CA LEU A 27 -29.84 -16.95 13.09
C LEU A 27 -29.20 -16.74 11.71
N VAL A 28 -28.98 -15.49 11.32
CA VAL A 28 -28.23 -15.14 10.11
C VAL A 28 -26.84 -14.67 10.52
N ILE A 29 -25.82 -15.39 10.07
CA ILE A 29 -24.42 -15.00 10.23
C ILE A 29 -24.14 -13.90 9.19
N ALA A 30 -23.73 -12.73 9.64
CA ALA A 30 -23.39 -11.61 8.76
C ALA A 30 -22.12 -11.90 7.95
N ALA A 31 -21.95 -11.22 6.81
CA ALA A 31 -20.70 -11.27 6.04
C ALA A 31 -19.58 -10.57 6.83
N GLY A 32 -18.37 -11.15 6.91
CA GLY A 32 -17.17 -10.47 7.49
C GLY A 32 -16.61 -9.42 6.51
N SER A 33 -15.81 -8.39 6.84
CA SER A 33 -14.96 -8.04 8.00
C SER A 33 -14.60 -6.52 7.99
N ALA A 34 -14.10 -5.92 9.09
CA ALA A 34 -13.10 -4.81 9.09
C ALA A 34 -12.52 -4.50 10.51
N GLY A 35 -11.46 -5.21 10.95
CA GLY A 35 -10.78 -5.05 12.27
C GLY A 35 -11.67 -5.48 13.44
N TYR A 36 -11.26 -6.26 14.45
CA TYR A 36 -10.57 -5.98 15.72
C TYR A 36 -10.33 -7.34 16.40
N PRO A 37 -9.44 -7.44 17.39
CA PRO A 37 -9.37 -8.64 18.22
C PRO A 37 -10.74 -8.92 18.85
N ARG A 38 -11.40 -9.98 18.42
CA ARG A 38 -12.54 -10.59 19.10
C ARG A 38 -12.02 -11.55 20.17
N ARG A 39 -12.86 -11.88 21.14
CA ARG A 39 -12.54 -12.91 22.14
C ARG A 39 -12.13 -14.18 21.39
N ALA A 40 -11.08 -14.87 21.85
CA ALA A 40 -10.69 -16.10 21.19
C ALA A 40 -11.87 -17.08 21.13
N PRO A 41 -12.09 -17.71 19.97
CA PRO A 41 -13.06 -18.78 19.87
C PRO A 41 -12.67 -19.95 20.79
N HIS A 42 -13.62 -20.83 21.06
CA HIS A 42 -13.41 -22.00 21.89
C HIS A 42 -12.22 -22.82 21.39
N ALA A 43 -11.35 -23.26 22.32
CA ALA A 43 -10.12 -23.98 21.98
C ALA A 43 -10.37 -25.23 21.12
N GLN A 44 -11.49 -25.91 21.33
CA GLN A 44 -11.89 -27.07 20.53
C GLN A 44 -12.19 -26.69 19.08
N LEU A 45 -12.81 -25.54 18.82
CA LEU A 45 -13.07 -25.07 17.46
C LEU A 45 -11.77 -24.70 16.74
N LEU A 46 -10.82 -24.09 17.46
CA LEU A 46 -9.48 -23.82 16.94
C LEU A 46 -8.73 -25.11 16.61
N ASP A 47 -8.75 -26.10 17.50
CA ASP A 47 -8.12 -27.39 17.26
C ASP A 47 -8.77 -28.12 16.07
N ASP A 48 -10.10 -28.07 15.93
CA ASP A 48 -10.85 -28.64 14.80
C ASP A 48 -10.42 -28.00 13.46
N ILE A 49 -10.34 -26.67 13.37
CA ILE A 49 -9.95 -25.99 12.13
C ILE A 49 -8.47 -26.23 11.80
N PHE A 50 -7.58 -26.25 12.80
CA PHE A 50 -6.17 -26.54 12.58
C PHE A 50 -5.95 -27.99 12.13
N ALA A 51 -6.71 -28.94 12.67
CA ALA A 51 -6.71 -30.34 12.23
C ALA A 51 -7.22 -30.48 10.79
N SER A 52 -8.32 -29.80 10.46
CA SER A 52 -8.88 -29.79 9.09
C SER A 52 -7.88 -29.22 8.08
N VAL A 53 -7.27 -28.06 8.36
CA VAL A 53 -6.29 -27.44 7.45
C VAL A 53 -5.04 -28.34 7.30
N ARG A 54 -4.56 -28.93 8.40
CA ARG A 54 -3.43 -29.87 8.37
C ARG A 54 -3.72 -31.09 7.50
N PHE A 55 -4.88 -31.72 7.67
CA PHE A 55 -5.27 -32.90 6.91
C PHE A 55 -5.43 -32.59 5.42
N GLU A 56 -6.07 -31.47 5.10
CA GLU A 56 -6.20 -31.00 3.71
C GLU A 56 -4.84 -30.69 3.08
N ALA A 57 -3.94 -30.01 3.79
CA ALA A 57 -2.57 -29.74 3.35
C ALA A 57 -1.83 -31.04 3.04
N GLN A 58 -1.87 -32.02 3.97
CA GLN A 58 -1.23 -33.32 3.80
C GLN A 58 -1.75 -34.10 2.59
N SER A 59 -3.07 -34.13 2.38
CA SER A 59 -3.68 -34.77 1.19
C SER A 59 -3.23 -34.17 -0.14
N LYS A 60 -2.75 -32.93 -0.13
CA LYS A 60 -2.29 -32.18 -1.30
C LYS A 60 -0.75 -32.14 -1.39
N GLY A 61 -0.05 -32.83 -0.49
CA GLY A 61 1.41 -32.84 -0.41
C GLY A 61 2.03 -31.55 0.15
N VAL A 62 1.23 -30.63 0.71
CA VAL A 62 1.72 -29.39 1.31
C VAL A 62 2.33 -29.68 2.69
N GLU A 63 3.59 -29.28 2.89
CA GLU A 63 4.30 -29.54 4.13
C GLU A 63 3.90 -28.58 5.26
N TRP A 64 4.43 -28.86 6.46
CA TRP A 64 4.08 -28.11 7.65
C TRP A 64 4.56 -26.66 7.64
N GLY A 65 5.63 -26.35 6.92
CA GLY A 65 6.16 -25.00 6.84
C GLY A 65 5.19 -24.05 6.14
N GLU A 66 4.55 -24.50 5.07
CA GLU A 66 3.67 -23.69 4.22
C GLU A 66 2.34 -23.42 4.92
N TRP A 67 1.65 -24.45 5.44
CA TRP A 67 0.37 -24.22 6.12
C TRP A 67 0.56 -23.46 7.44
N LEU A 68 1.65 -23.71 8.20
CA LEU A 68 1.93 -22.96 9.42
C LEU A 68 2.24 -21.50 9.12
N THR A 69 2.89 -21.21 7.99
CA THR A 69 3.10 -19.84 7.51
C THR A 69 1.77 -19.14 7.21
N ILE A 70 0.85 -19.81 6.50
CA ILE A 70 -0.48 -19.26 6.19
C ILE A 70 -1.26 -18.96 7.48
N LEU A 71 -1.33 -19.92 8.42
CA LEU A 71 -2.07 -19.76 9.68
C LEU A 71 -1.46 -18.64 10.54
N THR A 72 -0.15 -18.64 10.71
CA THR A 72 0.56 -17.65 11.54
C THR A 72 0.37 -16.25 10.96
N ALA A 73 0.62 -16.06 9.66
CA ALA A 73 0.45 -14.76 9.00
C ALA A 73 -1.00 -14.24 9.07
N THR A 74 -1.97 -15.14 8.91
CA THR A 74 -3.41 -14.79 9.04
C THR A 74 -3.74 -14.30 10.45
N MET A 75 -3.29 -14.99 11.50
CA MET A 75 -3.54 -14.59 12.89
C MET A 75 -2.84 -13.29 13.26
N PHE A 76 -1.62 -13.08 12.76
CA PHE A 76 -0.90 -11.82 12.89
C PHE A 76 -1.68 -10.66 12.26
N ALA A 77 -2.22 -10.86 11.05
CA ALA A 77 -3.03 -9.87 10.37
C ALA A 77 -4.33 -9.50 11.12
N LEU A 78 -5.00 -10.50 11.70
CA LEU A 78 -6.22 -10.34 12.51
C LEU A 78 -5.94 -9.78 13.92
N ASN A 79 -4.67 -9.76 14.34
CA ASN A 79 -4.26 -9.40 15.70
C ASN A 79 -4.89 -10.29 16.79
N ALA A 80 -5.02 -11.59 16.52
CA ALA A 80 -5.68 -12.56 17.40
C ALA A 80 -4.66 -13.26 18.33
N THR A 81 -4.20 -12.56 19.38
CA THR A 81 -3.13 -13.02 20.26
C THR A 81 -3.42 -14.38 20.92
N GLU A 82 -4.61 -14.57 21.50
CA GLU A 82 -5.01 -15.82 22.15
C GLU A 82 -5.13 -17.00 21.15
N SER A 83 -5.71 -16.76 19.97
CA SER A 83 -5.78 -17.78 18.90
C SER A 83 -4.40 -18.16 18.39
N LEU A 84 -3.48 -17.20 18.32
CA LEU A 84 -2.08 -17.42 17.96
C LEU A 84 -1.33 -18.24 19.02
N GLN A 85 -1.61 -18.00 20.29
CA GLN A 85 -1.13 -18.87 21.38
C GLN A 85 -1.70 -20.28 21.28
N GLY A 86 -2.97 -20.42 20.91
CA GLY A 86 -3.61 -21.70 20.60
C GLY A 86 -2.90 -22.44 19.46
N LEU A 87 -2.63 -21.75 18.35
CA LEU A 87 -1.88 -22.30 17.22
C LEU A 87 -0.48 -22.75 17.62
N HIS A 88 0.23 -21.95 18.43
CA HIS A 88 1.54 -22.33 18.94
C HIS A 88 1.44 -23.66 19.71
N ARG A 89 0.56 -23.76 20.71
CA ARG A 89 0.35 -24.99 21.49
C ARG A 89 -0.01 -26.19 20.60
N TYR A 90 -0.92 -26.00 19.64
CA TYR A 90 -1.29 -27.03 18.68
C TYR A 90 -0.07 -27.51 17.85
N SER A 91 0.74 -26.57 17.36
CA SER A 91 1.90 -26.88 16.53
C SER A 91 3.01 -27.64 17.29
N MET A 92 3.07 -27.52 18.61
CA MET A 92 4.05 -28.19 19.47
C MET A 92 3.66 -29.61 19.89
N ARG A 93 2.43 -30.07 19.60
CA ARG A 93 1.93 -31.41 19.96
C ARG A 93 2.13 -32.43 18.84
N GLN A 94 2.37 -33.68 19.21
CA GLN A 94 2.41 -34.81 18.27
C GLN A 94 1.00 -35.26 17.90
N ASN A 95 0.64 -35.16 16.62
CA ASN A 95 -0.67 -35.58 16.10
C ASN A 95 -1.83 -35.05 16.98
N ASP A 96 -2.94 -35.78 17.06
CA ASP A 96 -4.09 -35.41 17.92
C ASP A 96 -3.86 -35.84 19.39
N SER A 97 -2.63 -36.21 19.79
CA SER A 97 -2.29 -36.49 21.17
C SER A 97 -1.88 -35.21 21.91
N HIS A 98 -2.03 -35.19 23.23
CA HIS A 98 -1.55 -34.08 24.06
C HIS A 98 -0.04 -34.14 24.34
N GLU A 99 0.69 -35.08 23.73
CA GLU A 99 2.12 -35.25 23.96
C GLU A 99 2.96 -34.23 23.16
N PRO A 100 4.03 -33.67 23.75
CA PRO A 100 4.88 -32.70 23.08
C PRO A 100 5.77 -33.35 22.01
N ARG A 101 6.01 -32.63 20.91
CA ARG A 101 6.98 -32.99 19.87
C ARG A 101 8.42 -33.02 20.40
N PRO A 102 9.33 -33.72 19.71
CA PRO A 102 10.76 -33.63 19.98
C PRO A 102 11.22 -32.17 20.02
N LEU A 103 12.14 -31.85 20.92
CA LEU A 103 12.58 -30.48 21.17
C LEU A 103 13.08 -29.79 19.89
N ALA A 104 13.82 -30.50 19.03
CA ALA A 104 14.31 -29.98 17.75
C ALA A 104 13.15 -29.50 16.84
N GLU A 105 12.10 -30.30 16.66
CA GLU A 105 10.93 -29.90 15.87
C GLU A 105 10.18 -28.72 16.48
N ARG A 106 10.09 -28.65 17.83
CA ARG A 106 9.46 -27.52 18.53
C ARG A 106 10.25 -26.22 18.29
N VAL A 107 11.58 -26.28 18.36
CA VAL A 107 12.47 -25.15 18.08
C VAL A 107 12.30 -24.66 16.64
N GLU A 108 12.27 -25.56 15.66
CA GLU A 108 12.08 -25.21 14.24
C GLU A 108 10.76 -24.48 14.00
N ARG A 109 9.65 -25.00 14.55
CA ARG A 109 8.32 -24.39 14.43
C ARG A 109 8.24 -23.04 15.12
N ALA A 110 8.77 -22.92 16.33
CA ALA A 110 8.80 -21.66 17.08
C ALA A 110 9.63 -20.60 16.33
N CYS A 111 10.76 -21.00 15.73
CA CYS A 111 11.56 -20.11 14.90
C CYS A 111 10.81 -19.67 13.64
N LEU A 112 10.12 -20.57 12.93
CA LEU A 112 9.32 -20.22 11.76
C LEU A 112 8.21 -19.23 12.12
N MET A 113 7.46 -19.47 13.20
CA MET A 113 6.40 -18.56 13.61
C MET A 113 6.94 -17.17 13.97
N ARG A 114 8.10 -17.11 14.62
CA ARG A 114 8.83 -15.87 14.90
C ARG A 114 9.26 -15.14 13.62
N GLU A 115 9.79 -15.86 12.63
CA GLU A 115 10.18 -15.29 11.33
C GLU A 115 9.00 -14.71 10.57
N VAL A 116 7.89 -15.47 10.51
CA VAL A 116 6.66 -15.03 9.88
C VAL A 116 6.19 -13.73 10.53
N GLY A 117 6.17 -13.69 11.87
CA GLY A 117 5.80 -12.49 12.61
C GLY A 117 6.69 -11.27 12.35
N LEU A 118 8.01 -11.45 12.28
CA LEU A 118 8.96 -10.40 11.94
C LEU A 118 8.73 -9.89 10.50
N LYS A 119 8.48 -10.80 9.54
CA LYS A 119 8.20 -10.44 8.15
C LYS A 119 6.85 -9.73 7.98
N CYS A 120 5.88 -10.02 8.85
CA CYS A 120 4.61 -9.30 8.85
C CYS A 120 4.78 -7.81 9.23
N LEU A 121 5.86 -7.40 9.93
CA LEU A 121 6.09 -5.98 10.31
C LEU A 121 5.93 -4.99 9.14
N GLY A 122 6.47 -5.34 7.96
CA GLY A 122 6.40 -4.51 6.75
C GLY A 122 5.05 -4.56 6.01
N LEU A 123 4.14 -5.46 6.40
CA LEU A 123 2.86 -5.67 5.73
C LEU A 123 1.65 -5.24 6.58
N ILE A 124 1.68 -5.52 7.90
CA ILE A 124 0.51 -5.37 8.78
C ILE A 124 0.57 -4.19 9.74
N GLY A 125 1.69 -3.46 9.75
CA GLY A 125 1.97 -2.40 10.70
C GLY A 125 2.62 -2.90 12.00
N ILE A 126 3.55 -2.09 12.51
CA ILE A 126 4.42 -2.44 13.63
C ILE A 126 3.66 -2.77 14.93
N PRO A 127 2.63 -2.02 15.37
CA PRO A 127 1.92 -2.31 16.63
C PRO A 127 1.27 -3.70 16.68
N LYS A 128 0.61 -4.13 15.59
CA LYS A 128 -0.02 -5.46 15.51
C LYS A 128 1.02 -6.57 15.57
N ALA A 129 2.09 -6.44 14.80
CA ALA A 129 3.15 -7.45 14.79
C ALA A 129 3.82 -7.59 16.16
N ILE A 130 4.07 -6.49 16.88
CA ILE A 130 4.66 -6.53 18.22
C ILE A 130 3.76 -7.27 19.22
N ASN A 131 2.46 -6.94 19.26
CA ASN A 131 1.52 -7.58 20.18
C ASN A 131 1.47 -9.09 19.98
N ASN A 132 1.49 -9.54 18.73
CA ASN A 132 1.49 -10.96 18.39
C ASN A 132 2.84 -11.65 18.67
N LEU A 133 3.97 -10.97 18.44
CA LEU A 133 5.30 -11.48 18.81
C LEU A 133 5.43 -11.64 20.33
N ALA A 134 4.94 -10.68 21.12
CA ALA A 134 4.91 -10.77 22.57
C ALA A 134 4.00 -11.92 23.05
N ALA A 135 2.85 -12.11 22.41
CA ALA A 135 1.94 -13.22 22.71
C ALA A 135 2.59 -14.58 22.44
N LEU A 136 3.32 -14.73 21.33
CA LEU A 136 4.10 -15.94 21.04
C LEU A 136 5.19 -16.16 22.08
N ARG A 137 5.96 -15.10 22.41
CA ARG A 137 7.04 -15.20 23.41
C ARG A 137 6.52 -15.66 24.76
N THR A 138 5.37 -15.14 25.20
CA THR A 138 4.71 -15.54 26.45
C THR A 138 4.43 -17.04 26.50
N VAL A 139 4.02 -17.65 25.39
CA VAL A 139 3.76 -19.10 25.34
C VAL A 139 5.06 -19.89 25.26
N VAL A 140 6.08 -19.40 24.56
CA VAL A 140 7.39 -20.04 24.55
C VAL A 140 8.01 -20.04 25.95
N ASP A 141 7.94 -18.93 26.68
CA ASP A 141 8.48 -18.81 28.03
C ASP A 141 7.76 -19.71 29.04
N SER A 142 6.54 -20.19 28.72
CA SER A 142 5.84 -21.18 29.53
C SER A 142 6.41 -22.62 29.40
N ASP A 143 7.28 -22.85 28.42
CA ASP A 143 7.94 -24.11 28.12
C ASP A 143 9.46 -23.93 28.31
N SER A 144 9.97 -24.24 29.51
CA SER A 144 11.36 -23.97 29.90
C SER A 144 12.38 -24.58 28.94
N ASP A 145 12.13 -25.82 28.51
CA ASP A 145 13.04 -26.54 27.61
C ASP A 145 13.12 -25.87 26.23
N LEU A 146 11.98 -25.38 25.73
CA LEU A 146 11.92 -24.65 24.46
C LEU A 146 12.54 -23.25 24.58
N ALA A 147 12.29 -22.55 25.69
CA ALA A 147 12.83 -21.22 25.94
C ALA A 147 14.37 -21.23 26.01
N ASP A 148 14.95 -22.24 26.66
CA ASP A 148 16.40 -22.42 26.79
C ASP A 148 17.06 -22.85 25.48
N ALA A 149 16.35 -23.61 24.64
CA ALA A 149 16.86 -24.11 23.37
C ALA A 149 16.76 -23.11 22.19
N LEU A 150 16.01 -22.01 22.35
CA LEU A 150 15.89 -21.01 21.30
C LEU A 150 17.20 -20.25 21.06
N PRO A 151 17.56 -19.97 19.80
CA PRO A 151 18.79 -19.24 19.48
C PRO A 151 18.71 -17.81 20.02
N SER A 152 19.71 -17.45 20.83
CA SER A 152 19.93 -16.12 21.41
C SER A 152 20.88 -15.25 20.57
N GLN A 153 21.58 -15.84 19.60
CA GLN A 153 22.44 -15.14 18.64
C GLN A 153 21.77 -15.00 17.27
N PRO A 154 22.10 -13.95 16.50
CA PRO A 154 21.60 -13.78 15.13
C PRO A 154 22.09 -14.92 14.24
N ARG A 155 21.26 -15.39 13.32
CA ARG A 155 21.55 -16.57 12.49
C ARG A 155 22.50 -16.31 11.33
N ARG A 156 22.84 -15.04 11.06
CA ARG A 156 23.83 -14.68 10.05
C ARG A 156 25.08 -14.21 10.75
N ASP A 157 26.21 -14.69 10.23
CA ASP A 157 27.56 -14.36 10.70
C ASP A 157 27.89 -12.92 10.29
N LEU A 158 27.26 -11.96 10.98
CA LEU A 158 27.52 -10.54 10.81
C LEU A 158 28.77 -10.18 11.59
N THR A 159 29.64 -9.38 10.98
CA THR A 159 30.79 -8.81 11.70
C THR A 159 30.31 -7.99 12.91
N PRO A 160 31.12 -7.88 13.98
CA PRO A 160 30.75 -7.08 15.17
C PRO A 160 30.35 -5.63 14.84
N GLU A 161 30.95 -5.05 13.79
CA GLU A 161 30.64 -3.71 13.28
C GLU A 161 29.27 -3.65 12.60
N GLN A 162 28.93 -4.66 11.79
CA GLN A 162 27.59 -4.80 11.20
C GLN A 162 26.53 -5.04 12.26
N TRP A 163 26.87 -5.77 13.33
CA TRP A 163 25.97 -6.00 14.45
C TRP A 163 25.70 -4.72 15.23
N GLU A 164 26.72 -3.94 15.54
CA GLU A 164 26.57 -2.65 16.22
C GLU A 164 25.82 -1.63 15.35
N ALA A 165 26.07 -1.62 14.03
CA ALA A 165 25.30 -0.83 13.08
C ALA A 165 23.83 -1.30 13.01
N ALA A 166 23.56 -2.60 13.02
CA ALA A 166 22.20 -3.16 13.03
C ALA A 166 21.45 -2.79 14.31
N ARG A 167 22.13 -2.89 15.45
CA ARG A 167 21.60 -2.56 16.77
C ARG A 167 21.29 -1.07 16.86
N LYS A 168 22.19 -0.23 16.36
CA LYS A 168 22.01 1.22 16.31
C LYS A 168 20.88 1.62 15.36
N VAL A 169 20.85 1.12 14.13
CA VAL A 169 19.76 1.40 13.17
C VAL A 169 18.43 0.85 13.66
N GLY A 170 18.43 -0.31 14.32
CA GLY A 170 17.25 -0.82 15.03
C GLY A 170 16.78 0.18 16.08
N SER A 171 17.66 0.58 17.01
CA SER A 171 17.35 1.58 18.03
C SER A 171 16.84 2.88 17.41
N ASP A 172 17.55 3.45 16.44
CA ASP A 172 17.25 4.73 15.80
C ASP A 172 15.92 4.67 15.02
N LEU A 173 15.62 3.58 14.30
CA LEU A 173 14.34 3.39 13.60
C LEU A 173 13.15 3.30 14.58
N PHE A 174 13.37 2.70 15.75
CA PHE A 174 12.36 2.63 16.81
C PHE A 174 12.26 3.93 17.61
N ASP A 175 13.37 4.65 17.79
CA ASP A 175 13.43 5.93 18.48
C ASP A 175 12.75 7.03 17.64
N ASP A 176 12.98 7.12 16.32
CA ASP A 176 12.39 8.17 15.47
C ASP A 176 10.87 8.02 15.23
N ILE A 177 10.32 6.80 15.29
CA ILE A 177 8.89 6.55 15.01
C ILE A 177 8.06 6.42 16.30
N TYR A 178 8.64 5.98 17.42
CA TYR A 178 7.89 5.58 18.62
C TYR A 178 8.38 6.17 19.95
N LEU A 179 9.18 7.24 19.93
CA LEU A 179 9.74 7.90 21.14
C LEU A 179 8.73 8.29 22.25
N LYS A 180 7.41 8.13 22.05
CA LYS A 180 6.37 8.39 23.05
C LYS A 180 5.72 7.15 23.70
N GLN A 181 5.95 5.92 23.23
CA GLN A 181 5.40 4.68 23.82
C GLN A 181 6.35 3.51 23.49
N SER A 182 6.98 2.70 24.35
CA SER A 182 6.90 2.33 25.76
C SER A 182 8.20 1.55 26.09
N LYS A 183 8.76 1.67 27.32
CA LYS A 183 9.92 0.86 27.78
C LYS A 183 9.74 -0.66 27.59
N HIS A 184 8.49 -1.12 27.49
CA HIS A 184 8.13 -2.51 27.20
C HIS A 184 8.62 -2.98 25.83
N LEU A 185 8.57 -2.10 24.81
CA LEU A 185 9.00 -2.38 23.45
C LEU A 185 10.52 -2.63 23.39
N GLN A 186 11.29 -1.75 24.00
CA GLN A 186 12.75 -1.90 24.09
C GLN A 186 13.13 -3.18 24.86
N GLY A 187 12.37 -3.56 25.89
CA GLY A 187 12.57 -4.80 26.64
C GLY A 187 12.36 -6.08 25.82
N VAL A 188 11.24 -6.18 25.10
CA VAL A 188 10.91 -7.33 24.22
C VAL A 188 11.90 -7.41 23.06
N LEU A 189 12.27 -6.29 22.45
CA LEU A 189 13.19 -6.30 21.31
C LEU A 189 14.64 -6.58 21.71
N ALA A 190 15.08 -6.13 22.89
CA ALA A 190 16.44 -6.37 23.38
C ALA A 190 16.70 -7.82 23.82
N HIS A 191 15.66 -8.56 24.23
CA HIS A 191 15.80 -9.92 24.78
C HIS A 191 15.24 -11.04 23.88
N SER A 192 14.34 -10.75 22.92
CA SER A 192 13.52 -11.81 22.30
C SER A 192 13.74 -12.03 20.79
N HIS A 193 14.46 -11.14 20.08
CA HIS A 193 14.58 -11.20 18.61
C HIS A 193 15.98 -10.86 18.08
N PRO A 194 16.97 -11.77 18.18
CA PRO A 194 18.35 -11.49 17.76
C PRO A 194 18.49 -11.20 16.25
N ASP A 195 17.54 -11.65 15.42
CA ASP A 195 17.55 -11.43 13.97
C ASP A 195 16.90 -10.09 13.52
N LEU A 196 16.29 -9.32 14.43
CA LEU A 196 15.52 -8.12 14.08
C LEU A 196 16.39 -7.02 13.44
N GLY A 197 17.59 -6.77 13.99
CA GLY A 197 18.53 -5.80 13.39
C GLY A 197 18.96 -6.21 11.98
N VAL A 198 19.11 -7.51 11.73
CA VAL A 198 19.44 -8.06 10.41
C VAL A 198 18.31 -7.85 9.41
N PHE A 199 17.05 -7.99 9.87
CA PHE A 199 15.87 -7.70 9.07
C PHE A 199 15.81 -6.23 8.66
N ILE A 200 15.99 -5.33 9.62
CA ILE A 200 15.87 -3.88 9.44
C ILE A 200 16.92 -3.36 8.46
N LEU A 201 18.17 -3.82 8.58
CA LEU A 201 19.27 -3.38 7.70
C LEU A 201 19.08 -3.77 6.22
N GLN A 202 18.27 -4.79 5.91
CA GLN A 202 18.22 -5.39 4.57
C GLN A 202 16.98 -5.08 3.74
N HIS A 203 16.09 -4.20 4.22
CA HIS A 203 14.79 -3.89 3.60
C HIS A 203 13.84 -5.11 3.45
N GLU A 204 12.57 -4.81 3.19
CA GLU A 204 11.35 -5.62 3.32
C GLU A 204 11.33 -7.04 2.67
N TYR A 205 12.36 -7.45 1.91
CA TYR A 205 12.32 -8.68 1.11
C TYR A 205 13.56 -9.60 1.24
N GLY A 206 14.45 -9.38 2.22
CA GLY A 206 15.62 -10.23 2.46
C GLY A 206 15.29 -11.69 2.87
N PRO A 207 16.19 -12.68 2.62
CA PRO A 207 15.93 -14.12 2.81
C PRO A 207 16.01 -14.50 4.28
N LEU A 208 14.98 -14.16 5.03
CA LEU A 208 14.81 -14.54 6.44
C LEU A 208 14.15 -15.90 6.62
N PHE A 209 13.70 -16.55 5.55
CA PHE A 209 13.29 -17.95 5.67
C PHE A 209 14.57 -18.80 5.58
N ALA A 210 14.89 -19.56 6.62
CA ALA A 210 15.78 -20.70 6.44
C ALA A 210 14.92 -21.88 5.93
N PRO A 211 15.44 -22.76 5.05
CA PRO A 211 14.78 -24.03 4.81
C PRO A 211 14.70 -24.79 6.14
N PRO A 212 13.62 -25.58 6.38
CA PRO A 212 13.42 -26.32 7.62
C PRO A 212 14.63 -27.11 8.16
N PRO A 213 15.58 -27.64 7.36
CA PRO A 213 16.67 -28.45 7.91
C PRO A 213 17.90 -27.68 8.43
N LEU A 214 17.96 -26.35 8.41
CA LEU A 214 19.18 -25.61 8.80
C LEU A 214 19.26 -25.17 10.27
N TYR A 215 18.29 -25.50 11.11
CA TYR A 215 18.33 -25.10 12.51
C TYR A 215 19.39 -25.86 13.31
N HIS A 216 19.72 -27.10 12.92
CA HIS A 216 20.72 -27.93 13.58
C HIS A 216 21.65 -28.64 12.57
N GLY A 217 22.60 -27.92 11.97
CA GLY A 217 23.89 -28.46 11.51
C GLY A 217 23.91 -29.59 10.46
N VAL A 218 22.79 -30.03 9.89
CA VAL A 218 22.81 -31.01 8.80
C VAL A 218 23.00 -30.25 7.50
N ALA A 219 24.24 -30.22 7.04
CA ALA A 219 24.60 -29.75 5.71
C ALA A 219 24.01 -30.71 4.66
N HIS A 220 22.76 -30.46 4.25
CA HIS A 220 22.31 -30.91 2.94
C HIS A 220 22.95 -29.99 1.90
N THR A 221 24.16 -30.38 1.50
CA THR A 221 24.81 -29.94 0.27
C THR A 221 23.98 -30.47 -0.89
N ASP A 222 23.04 -29.68 -1.37
CA ASP A 222 22.79 -29.42 -2.79
C ASP A 222 21.58 -28.46 -2.92
N MET A 223 21.89 -27.21 -3.25
CA MET A 223 21.03 -26.09 -3.68
C MET A 223 19.51 -26.19 -3.48
N GLU A 224 19.00 -25.71 -2.33
CA GLU A 224 17.55 -25.52 -2.12
C GLU A 224 17.03 -24.26 -1.36
N PRO A 225 17.80 -23.24 -0.90
CA PRO A 225 17.19 -22.25 0.01
C PRO A 225 16.31 -21.17 -0.65
N TRP A 226 16.68 -20.60 -1.80
CA TRP A 226 16.11 -19.31 -2.22
C TRP A 226 14.67 -19.39 -2.77
N GLU A 227 14.34 -20.46 -3.48
CA GLU A 227 13.09 -20.54 -4.25
C GLU A 227 11.87 -20.95 -3.39
N VAL A 228 12.04 -21.90 -2.46
CA VAL A 228 11.01 -22.26 -1.45
C VAL A 228 10.67 -21.06 -0.57
N ASN A 229 11.69 -20.25 -0.24
CA ASN A 229 11.51 -19.02 0.52
C ASN A 229 10.64 -18.01 -0.21
N ARG A 230 10.72 -17.93 -1.54
CA ARG A 230 9.91 -17.02 -2.36
C ARG A 230 8.44 -17.42 -2.37
N ILE A 231 8.15 -18.71 -2.35
CA ILE A 231 6.78 -19.25 -2.21
C ILE A 231 6.26 -18.87 -0.83
N ARG A 232 7.02 -19.12 0.25
CA ARG A 232 6.60 -18.75 1.62
C ARG A 232 6.42 -17.25 1.81
N VAL A 233 7.25 -16.41 1.18
CA VAL A 233 7.03 -14.94 1.14
C VAL A 233 5.70 -14.62 0.46
N SER A 234 5.41 -15.29 -0.66
CA SER A 234 4.14 -15.07 -1.39
C SER A 234 2.94 -15.53 -0.57
N LEU A 235 3.02 -16.70 0.09
CA LEU A 235 1.98 -17.20 0.99
C LEU A 235 1.77 -16.28 2.19
N LEU A 236 2.85 -15.84 2.84
CA LEU A 236 2.82 -14.90 3.95
C LEU A 236 2.18 -13.58 3.53
N ALA A 237 2.54 -13.04 2.37
CA ALA A 237 2.00 -11.80 1.86
C ALA A 237 0.53 -11.93 1.47
N ILE A 238 0.14 -13.02 0.79
CA ILE A 238 -1.26 -13.33 0.47
C ILE A 238 -2.06 -13.43 1.77
N ALA A 239 -1.60 -14.23 2.74
CA ALA A 239 -2.27 -14.42 4.03
C ALA A 239 -2.40 -13.11 4.80
N SER A 240 -1.31 -12.36 4.94
CA SER A 240 -1.30 -11.09 5.69
C SER A 240 -2.22 -10.06 5.04
N LEU A 241 -2.05 -9.82 3.74
CA LEU A 241 -2.78 -8.76 3.03
C LEU A 241 -4.25 -9.13 2.85
N HIS A 242 -4.57 -10.37 2.48
CA HIS A 242 -5.96 -10.82 2.30
C HIS A 242 -6.71 -10.85 3.64
N ALA A 243 -6.09 -11.34 4.71
CA ALA A 243 -6.68 -11.34 6.05
C ALA A 243 -6.83 -9.93 6.66
N GLN A 244 -6.11 -8.91 6.16
CA GLN A 244 -6.34 -7.52 6.57
C GLN A 244 -7.50 -6.84 5.82
N GLY A 245 -8.06 -7.46 4.79
CA GLY A 245 -8.95 -6.77 3.85
C GLY A 245 -8.18 -5.85 2.89
N GLY A 246 -6.94 -6.21 2.59
CA GLY A 246 -5.98 -5.39 1.84
C GLY A 246 -6.39 -5.05 0.40
N VAL A 247 -5.61 -4.16 -0.20
CA VAL A 247 -5.81 -3.62 -1.55
C VAL A 247 -5.65 -4.74 -2.57
N GLY A 248 -6.74 -5.21 -3.17
CA GLY A 248 -6.80 -6.30 -4.15
C GLY A 248 -5.64 -6.39 -5.18
N PRO A 249 -5.10 -5.27 -5.71
CA PRO A 249 -3.88 -5.25 -6.51
C PRO A 249 -2.62 -5.87 -5.86
N GLN A 250 -2.41 -5.68 -4.55
CA GLN A 250 -1.22 -6.20 -3.85
C GLN A 250 -1.33 -7.72 -3.66
N VAL A 251 -2.48 -8.23 -3.21
CA VAL A 251 -2.75 -9.67 -3.11
C VAL A 251 -2.63 -10.34 -4.49
N THR A 252 -3.19 -9.69 -5.52
CA THR A 252 -3.11 -10.12 -6.93
C THR A 252 -1.65 -10.27 -7.38
N SER A 253 -0.77 -9.32 -7.04
CA SER A 253 0.66 -9.39 -7.38
C SER A 253 1.34 -10.62 -6.78
N HIS A 254 1.07 -10.94 -5.52
CA HIS A 254 1.65 -12.12 -4.87
C HIS A 254 1.06 -13.43 -5.38
N ILE A 255 -0.23 -13.48 -5.75
CA ILE A 255 -0.82 -14.63 -6.45
C ILE A 255 -0.15 -14.81 -7.81
N TYR A 256 0.12 -13.74 -8.55
CA TYR A 256 0.89 -13.84 -9.79
C TYR A 256 2.31 -14.37 -9.56
N GLY A 257 2.97 -13.93 -8.50
CA GLY A 257 4.27 -14.44 -8.08
C GLY A 257 4.22 -15.94 -7.80
N LEU A 258 3.21 -16.38 -7.06
CA LEU A 258 2.96 -17.79 -6.73
C LEU A 258 2.73 -18.63 -7.98
N LEU A 259 1.84 -18.22 -8.89
CA LEU A 259 1.55 -18.95 -10.14
C LEU A 259 2.75 -19.01 -11.11
N ARG A 260 3.67 -18.05 -11.02
CA ARG A 260 4.89 -18.00 -11.84
C ARG A 260 6.08 -18.69 -11.17
N SER A 261 5.94 -19.19 -9.95
CA SER A 261 7.03 -19.83 -9.22
C SER A 261 7.31 -21.25 -9.69
N ARG A 262 6.46 -21.87 -10.50
CA ARG A 262 6.62 -23.27 -10.94
C ARG A 262 8.01 -23.62 -11.52
N PRO A 263 8.60 -22.82 -12.44
CA PRO A 263 9.93 -23.12 -12.98
C PRO A 263 11.03 -23.12 -11.92
N SER A 264 10.81 -22.44 -10.79
CA SER A 264 11.79 -22.30 -9.71
C SER A 264 12.05 -23.60 -8.95
N PHE A 265 11.17 -24.60 -9.03
CA PHE A 265 11.31 -25.86 -8.28
C PHE A 265 11.06 -27.09 -9.17
N GLU A 266 11.16 -26.94 -10.50
CA GLU A 266 11.07 -28.06 -11.45
C GLU A 266 12.18 -29.11 -11.28
N HIS A 267 13.30 -28.71 -10.66
CA HIS A 267 14.46 -29.55 -10.37
C HIS A 267 14.29 -30.40 -9.09
N LEU A 268 13.21 -30.17 -8.32
CA LEU A 268 12.92 -30.92 -7.10
C LEU A 268 12.19 -32.22 -7.44
N ASP A 269 12.53 -33.31 -6.77
CA ASP A 269 11.88 -34.62 -6.90
C ASP A 269 11.27 -35.05 -5.56
N GLY A 270 10.14 -35.77 -5.60
CA GLY A 270 9.51 -36.36 -4.41
C GLY A 270 8.29 -35.59 -3.87
N PRO A 271 7.85 -35.90 -2.62
CA PRO A 271 6.58 -35.42 -2.06
C PRO A 271 6.52 -33.90 -1.86
N VAL A 272 7.67 -33.25 -1.60
CA VAL A 272 7.79 -31.79 -1.48
C VAL A 272 7.36 -31.09 -2.77
N ARG A 273 7.80 -31.61 -3.92
CA ARG A 273 7.46 -31.07 -5.24
C ARG A 273 5.95 -31.10 -5.49
N VAL A 274 5.27 -32.17 -5.08
CA VAL A 274 3.82 -32.32 -5.26
C VAL A 274 3.05 -31.18 -4.58
N GLY A 275 3.42 -30.84 -3.34
CA GLY A 275 2.81 -29.73 -2.60
C GLY A 275 3.11 -28.36 -3.22
N LEU A 276 4.35 -28.13 -3.66
CA LEU A 276 4.74 -26.87 -4.29
C LEU A 276 4.08 -26.67 -5.67
N ASP A 277 4.00 -27.72 -6.48
CA ASP A 277 3.27 -27.73 -7.76
C ASP A 277 1.79 -27.43 -7.54
N PHE A 278 1.19 -27.99 -6.49
CA PHE A 278 -0.18 -27.66 -6.09
C PHE A 278 -0.31 -26.18 -5.70
N LEU A 279 0.53 -25.66 -4.81
CA LEU A 279 0.48 -24.26 -4.35
C LEU A 279 0.71 -23.25 -5.49
N ALA A 280 1.55 -23.57 -6.47
CA ALA A 280 1.79 -22.76 -7.66
C ALA A 280 0.72 -22.94 -8.75
N SER A 281 -0.33 -23.71 -8.50
CA SER A 281 -1.47 -23.87 -9.41
C SER A 281 -2.61 -22.90 -9.09
N ALA A 282 -3.53 -22.72 -10.05
CA ALA A 282 -4.75 -21.95 -9.81
C ALA A 282 -5.61 -22.56 -8.69
N GLU A 283 -5.65 -23.88 -8.59
CA GLU A 283 -6.37 -24.61 -7.54
C GLU A 283 -5.74 -24.38 -6.17
N GLY A 284 -4.40 -24.38 -6.08
CA GLY A 284 -3.69 -24.04 -4.85
C GLY A 284 -3.90 -22.61 -4.40
N ALA A 285 -3.89 -21.65 -5.33
CA ALA A 285 -4.17 -20.25 -5.00
C ALA A 285 -5.61 -20.05 -4.49
N VAL A 286 -6.59 -20.79 -5.05
CA VAL A 286 -7.97 -20.82 -4.51
C VAL A 286 -7.98 -21.42 -3.11
N TRP A 287 -7.34 -22.57 -2.90
CA TRP A 287 -7.26 -23.23 -1.60
C TRP A 287 -6.62 -22.32 -0.52
N VAL A 288 -5.56 -21.57 -0.86
CA VAL A 288 -4.94 -20.61 0.06
C VAL A 288 -5.93 -19.53 0.47
N LEU A 289 -6.63 -18.90 -0.48
CA LEU A 289 -7.62 -17.86 -0.20
C LEU A 289 -8.81 -18.39 0.61
N GLU A 290 -9.32 -19.57 0.27
CA GLU A 290 -10.40 -20.22 1.02
C GLU A 290 -9.97 -20.61 2.43
N THR A 291 -8.73 -21.09 2.60
CA THR A 291 -8.17 -21.40 3.92
C THR A 291 -8.11 -20.15 4.79
N ILE A 292 -7.59 -19.04 4.25
CA ILE A 292 -7.55 -17.75 4.95
C ILE A 292 -8.96 -17.31 5.34
N ASN A 293 -9.91 -17.39 4.41
CA ASN A 293 -11.31 -17.03 4.62
C ASN A 293 -11.97 -17.86 5.72
N ARG A 294 -11.77 -19.18 5.74
CA ARG A 294 -12.28 -20.10 6.78
C ARG A 294 -11.69 -19.78 8.15
N ILE A 295 -10.39 -19.49 8.22
CA ILE A 295 -9.74 -19.10 9.48
C ILE A 295 -10.30 -17.78 9.96
N CYS A 296 -10.51 -16.80 9.06
CA CYS A 296 -11.15 -15.54 9.43
C CYS A 296 -12.56 -15.78 9.97
N GLU A 297 -13.36 -16.66 9.35
CA GLU A 297 -14.70 -17.01 9.84
C GLU A 297 -14.68 -17.58 11.27
N VAL A 298 -13.75 -18.50 11.55
CA VAL A 298 -13.59 -19.11 12.89
C VAL A 298 -13.05 -18.10 13.91
N VAL A 299 -11.97 -17.39 13.58
CA VAL A 299 -11.29 -16.46 14.47
C VAL A 299 -12.13 -15.21 14.75
N ASP A 300 -12.97 -14.79 13.80
CA ASP A 300 -13.94 -13.73 14.01
C ASP A 300 -15.14 -14.19 14.88
N GLY A 301 -15.15 -15.44 15.34
CA GLY A 301 -16.15 -15.99 16.27
C GLY A 301 -17.51 -16.30 15.63
N ALA A 302 -17.62 -16.26 14.30
CA ALA A 302 -18.88 -16.47 13.59
C ALA A 302 -19.40 -17.92 13.74
N GLU A 303 -18.50 -18.91 13.79
CA GLU A 303 -18.87 -20.31 14.00
C GLU A 303 -19.26 -20.64 15.45
N ASP A 304 -18.68 -19.96 16.44
CA ASP A 304 -19.10 -20.12 17.85
C ASP A 304 -20.49 -19.52 18.07
N GLN A 305 -20.77 -18.34 17.50
CA GLN A 305 -22.12 -17.76 17.48
C GLN A 305 -23.14 -18.70 16.81
N ASP A 306 -22.73 -19.36 15.73
CA ASP A 306 -23.55 -20.36 15.02
C ASP A 306 -23.88 -21.55 15.95
N ARG A 307 -22.89 -22.10 16.67
CA ARG A 307 -23.04 -23.29 17.54
C ARG A 307 -23.81 -23.04 18.85
N GLU A 308 -23.68 -21.87 19.46
CA GLU A 308 -24.21 -21.62 20.82
C GLU A 308 -25.72 -21.32 20.89
N GLY A 309 -26.37 -20.94 19.78
CA GLY A 309 -27.83 -20.92 19.65
C GLY A 309 -28.63 -20.44 20.88
N VAL A 310 -28.42 -19.22 21.39
CA VAL A 310 -29.28 -18.66 22.45
C VAL A 310 -29.88 -17.30 22.07
N PRO A 311 -31.21 -17.16 21.99
CA PRO A 311 -31.90 -15.92 22.30
C PRO A 311 -32.07 -15.84 23.83
N ASN A 312 -31.16 -15.19 24.57
CA ASN A 312 -31.41 -14.84 25.98
C ASN A 312 -30.38 -13.84 26.52
N ALA A 313 -30.83 -12.59 26.65
CA ALA A 313 -30.30 -11.60 27.58
C ALA A 313 -30.34 -12.06 29.06
N ARG A 314 -30.92 -13.22 29.40
CA ARG A 314 -31.09 -13.69 30.79
C ARG A 314 -30.08 -14.72 31.29
N LEU A 315 -29.41 -15.49 30.44
CA LEU A 315 -28.46 -16.53 30.90
C LEU A 315 -27.03 -16.02 31.12
N TYR A 316 -26.66 -14.92 30.46
CA TYR A 316 -25.41 -14.20 30.74
C TYR A 316 -25.36 -13.63 32.17
N SER A 317 -26.51 -13.41 32.82
CA SER A 317 -26.60 -12.91 34.20
C SER A 317 -26.25 -13.94 35.29
N MET A 318 -26.20 -15.25 34.97
CA MET A 318 -26.02 -16.29 35.99
C MET A 318 -24.68 -17.04 35.91
N VAL A 319 -24.07 -17.17 34.73
CA VAL A 319 -22.73 -17.78 34.59
C VAL A 319 -21.63 -16.74 34.75
N SER A 320 -21.95 -15.46 34.59
CA SER A 320 -21.07 -14.37 34.98
C SER A 320 -21.39 -13.84 36.37
N LYS A 321 -20.86 -14.51 37.40
CA LYS A 321 -20.58 -13.81 38.66
C LYS A 321 -19.20 -13.17 38.68
N HIS A 322 -18.35 -13.42 37.67
CA HIS A 322 -16.96 -12.93 37.61
C HIS A 322 -16.49 -12.42 36.23
N ALA A 323 -17.35 -12.29 35.20
CA ALA A 323 -17.02 -11.54 33.99
C ALA A 323 -17.78 -10.19 33.97
N PRO A 324 -17.12 -9.05 33.72
CA PRO A 324 -17.82 -7.77 33.73
C PRO A 324 -18.92 -7.77 32.64
N PRO A 325 -20.08 -7.12 32.87
CA PRO A 325 -21.12 -6.98 31.86
C PRO A 325 -20.54 -6.38 30.58
N LEU A 326 -20.85 -6.95 29.42
CA LEU A 326 -20.35 -6.45 28.13
C LEU A 326 -20.92 -5.04 27.89
N SER A 327 -20.05 -4.03 27.95
CA SER A 327 -20.42 -2.62 27.81
C SER A 327 -20.77 -2.27 26.36
N ILE A 328 -21.60 -1.25 26.16
CA ILE A 328 -21.89 -0.64 24.85
C ILE A 328 -20.61 -0.25 24.08
N HIS A 329 -19.54 0.11 24.80
CA HIS A 329 -18.22 0.39 24.23
C HIS A 329 -17.61 -0.82 23.54
N VAL A 330 -17.72 -2.01 24.15
CA VAL A 330 -17.17 -3.27 23.60
C VAL A 330 -17.95 -3.68 22.36
N ALA A 331 -19.28 -3.54 22.37
CA ALA A 331 -20.12 -3.81 21.21
C ALA A 331 -19.75 -2.88 20.04
N ALA A 332 -19.60 -1.58 20.31
CA ALA A 332 -19.17 -0.59 19.31
C ALA A 332 -17.73 -0.83 18.83
N GLN A 333 -16.83 -1.29 19.70
CA GLN A 333 -15.46 -1.63 19.36
C GLN A 333 -15.40 -2.85 18.43
N GLN A 334 -16.20 -3.88 18.69
CA GLN A 334 -16.22 -5.12 17.89
C GLN A 334 -17.05 -5.03 16.61
N GLY A 335 -17.83 -3.95 16.45
CA GLY A 335 -18.73 -3.75 15.32
C GLY A 335 -20.00 -4.60 15.40
N ASP A 336 -20.36 -5.10 16.59
CA ASP A 336 -21.55 -5.89 16.80
C ASP A 336 -22.79 -4.99 16.91
N ILE A 337 -23.37 -4.67 15.75
CA ILE A 337 -24.55 -3.82 15.67
C ILE A 337 -25.76 -4.45 16.37
N ALA A 338 -25.89 -5.77 16.36
CA ALA A 338 -27.04 -6.45 16.96
C ALA A 338 -27.01 -6.34 18.49
N GLN A 339 -25.84 -6.54 19.09
CA GLN A 339 -25.66 -6.34 20.52
C GLN A 339 -25.80 -4.88 20.92
N LEU A 340 -25.24 -3.96 20.13
CA LEU A 340 -25.34 -2.53 20.38
C LEU A 340 -26.81 -2.05 20.32
N GLN A 341 -27.58 -2.53 19.34
CA GLN A 341 -29.02 -2.32 19.25
C GLN A 341 -29.77 -2.86 20.48
N ALA A 342 -29.50 -4.10 20.87
CA ALA A 342 -30.15 -4.73 22.02
C ALA A 342 -29.91 -3.96 23.33
N LEU A 343 -28.66 -3.54 23.59
CA LEU A 343 -28.29 -2.75 24.77
C LEU A 343 -29.02 -1.40 24.82
N CYS A 344 -29.18 -0.74 23.66
CA CYS A 344 -29.87 0.55 23.55
C CYS A 344 -31.40 0.43 23.51
N GLU A 345 -31.96 -0.75 23.21
CA GLU A 345 -33.41 -1.00 23.19
C GLU A 345 -33.96 -1.40 24.56
N LEU A 346 -33.14 -2.08 25.38
CA LEU A 346 -33.47 -2.45 26.75
C LEU A 346 -33.29 -1.28 27.75
N ASP A 347 -32.89 -0.09 27.27
CA ASP A 347 -32.52 1.08 28.07
C ASP A 347 -31.41 0.77 29.11
N GLU A 348 -30.61 -0.26 28.82
CA GLU A 348 -29.51 -0.73 29.68
C GLU A 348 -28.20 0.04 29.43
N ALA A 349 -28.09 0.76 28.30
CA ALA A 349 -26.95 1.61 27.99
C ALA A 349 -27.33 2.85 27.15
N GLN A 350 -26.69 3.99 27.43
CA GLN A 350 -26.86 5.22 26.66
C GLN A 350 -25.75 5.40 25.60
N VAL A 351 -26.10 5.93 24.44
CA VAL A 351 -25.14 6.17 23.34
C VAL A 351 -24.07 7.22 23.66
N SER A 352 -24.31 8.03 24.69
CA SER A 352 -23.39 9.04 25.22
C SER A 352 -22.56 8.55 26.41
N GLU A 353 -22.65 7.26 26.76
CA GLU A 353 -21.80 6.70 27.81
C GLU A 353 -20.32 6.91 27.49
N ARG A 354 -19.53 6.95 28.56
CA ARG A 354 -18.09 7.13 28.53
C ARG A 354 -17.46 6.00 29.33
N ASP A 355 -16.44 5.37 28.78
CA ASP A 355 -15.66 4.36 29.47
C ASP A 355 -14.67 4.98 30.47
N GLU A 356 -13.81 4.15 31.07
CA GLU A 356 -12.81 4.58 32.05
C GLU A 356 -11.78 5.57 31.46
N GLN A 357 -11.63 5.59 30.14
CA GLN A 357 -10.73 6.47 29.39
C GLN A 357 -11.46 7.72 28.87
N ASP A 358 -12.70 7.96 29.29
CA ASP A 358 -13.53 9.05 28.80
C ASP A 358 -13.84 8.95 27.30
N VAL A 359 -13.91 7.73 26.75
CA VAL A 359 -14.15 7.46 25.32
C VAL A 359 -15.59 6.98 25.13
N THR A 360 -16.29 7.51 24.12
CA THR A 360 -17.69 7.12 23.84
C THR A 360 -17.77 5.93 22.87
N PRO A 361 -18.92 5.23 22.78
CA PRO A 361 -19.12 4.16 21.78
C PRO A 361 -18.88 4.64 20.34
N LEU A 362 -19.21 5.89 20.03
CA LEU A 362 -18.99 6.46 18.70
C LEU A 362 -17.50 6.62 18.39
N HIS A 363 -16.66 6.94 19.38
CA HIS A 363 -15.21 6.94 19.20
C HIS A 363 -14.73 5.54 18.86
N TRP A 364 -15.16 4.51 19.61
CA TRP A 364 -14.79 3.14 19.32
C TRP A 364 -15.22 2.72 17.93
N ALA A 365 -16.45 3.01 17.50
CA ALA A 365 -16.91 2.75 16.14
C ALA A 365 -16.09 3.50 15.08
N ALA A 366 -15.67 4.74 15.33
CA ALA A 366 -14.92 5.59 14.40
C ALA A 366 -13.42 5.27 14.32
N ILE A 367 -12.75 4.96 15.45
CA ILE A 367 -11.40 4.37 15.49
C ILE A 367 -11.39 3.15 14.58
N ASN A 368 -12.51 2.43 14.61
CA ASN A 368 -12.60 1.10 14.08
C ASN A 368 -13.20 0.96 12.67
N GLY A 369 -13.76 2.04 12.11
CA GLY A 369 -14.40 2.00 10.79
C GLY A 369 -15.75 1.29 10.75
N HIS A 370 -16.38 1.03 11.90
CA HIS A 370 -17.68 0.38 11.99
C HIS A 370 -18.81 1.32 11.61
N THR A 371 -18.92 1.58 10.31
CA THR A 371 -19.84 2.56 9.74
C THR A 371 -21.29 2.25 10.11
N ALA A 372 -21.69 0.98 10.16
CA ALA A 372 -23.05 0.59 10.56
C ALA A 372 -23.35 0.92 12.05
N CYS A 373 -22.39 0.65 12.95
CA CYS A 373 -22.53 1.02 14.36
C CYS A 373 -22.56 2.54 14.54
N ALA A 374 -21.69 3.27 13.82
CA ALA A 374 -21.67 4.72 13.85
C ALA A 374 -22.98 5.33 13.33
N ILE A 375 -23.56 4.79 12.24
CA ILE A 375 -24.88 5.21 11.73
C ILE A 375 -25.93 5.10 12.83
N PHE A 376 -26.02 3.92 13.46
CA PHE A 376 -27.01 3.68 14.50
C PHE A 376 -26.80 4.58 15.73
N LEU A 377 -25.56 4.71 16.21
CA LEU A 377 -25.23 5.58 17.34
C LEU A 377 -25.61 7.04 17.06
N LEU A 378 -25.28 7.55 15.88
CA LEU A 378 -25.63 8.91 15.45
C LEU A 378 -27.14 9.10 15.30
N GLU A 379 -27.87 8.10 14.80
CA GLU A 379 -29.34 8.14 14.70
C GLU A 379 -30.03 8.15 16.08
N ARG A 380 -29.40 7.53 17.07
CA ARG A 380 -29.82 7.57 18.47
C ARG A 380 -29.32 8.82 19.23
N GLY A 381 -28.69 9.76 18.54
CA GLY A 381 -28.29 11.06 19.11
C GLY A 381 -26.89 11.10 19.72
N ALA A 382 -25.98 10.18 19.39
CA ALA A 382 -24.58 10.32 19.76
C ALA A 382 -23.99 11.61 19.17
N ASP A 383 -23.24 12.35 20.00
CA ASP A 383 -22.60 13.60 19.56
C ASP A 383 -21.38 13.30 18.65
N PRO A 384 -21.40 13.70 17.37
CA PRO A 384 -20.28 13.51 16.45
C PRO A 384 -19.02 14.30 16.84
N ASN A 385 -19.17 15.32 17.69
CA ASN A 385 -18.09 16.17 18.20
C ASN A 385 -17.71 15.88 19.64
N ALA A 386 -18.22 14.77 20.21
CA ALA A 386 -17.81 14.34 21.54
C ALA A 386 -16.28 14.23 21.59
N VAL A 387 -15.65 14.85 22.57
CA VAL A 387 -14.21 14.69 22.84
C VAL A 387 -14.02 13.57 23.85
N GLY A 388 -12.97 12.77 23.68
CA GLY A 388 -12.66 11.67 24.59
C GLY A 388 -11.22 11.17 24.51
N GLY A 389 -10.85 10.33 25.46
CA GLY A 389 -9.51 9.78 25.57
C GLY A 389 -8.47 10.78 26.08
N GLU A 390 -7.24 10.29 26.31
CA GLU A 390 -6.12 11.14 26.77
C GLU A 390 -5.79 12.31 25.83
N LEU A 391 -6.13 12.13 24.55
CA LEU A 391 -5.89 13.10 23.49
C LEU A 391 -7.03 14.09 23.31
N GLN A 392 -8.14 13.99 24.06
CA GLN A 392 -9.33 14.81 23.86
C GLN A 392 -9.73 14.91 22.37
N ALA A 393 -9.66 13.78 21.68
CA ALA A 393 -9.84 13.69 20.24
C ALA A 393 -11.30 13.31 19.95
N THR A 394 -11.89 13.87 18.89
CA THR A 394 -13.26 13.51 18.46
C THR A 394 -13.28 12.22 17.64
N PRO A 395 -14.44 11.58 17.41
CA PRO A 395 -14.57 10.46 16.48
C PRO A 395 -13.97 10.74 15.10
N LEU A 396 -14.12 11.97 14.59
CA LEU A 396 -13.55 12.40 13.31
C LEU A 396 -12.01 12.38 13.32
N HIS A 397 -11.37 12.80 14.42
CA HIS A 397 -9.91 12.72 14.53
C HIS A 397 -9.40 11.28 14.45
N TRP A 398 -10.10 10.33 15.08
CA TRP A 398 -9.70 8.92 15.09
C TRP A 398 -9.82 8.25 13.72
N CYS A 399 -10.92 8.48 12.98
CA CYS A 399 -11.06 7.94 11.63
C CYS A 399 -10.14 8.65 10.61
N SER A 400 -9.76 9.91 10.88
CA SER A 400 -8.76 10.67 10.11
C SER A 400 -7.37 10.04 10.19
N ARG A 401 -6.96 9.58 11.38
CA ARG A 401 -5.67 8.90 11.61
C ARG A 401 -5.54 7.54 10.91
N SER A 402 -6.66 6.96 10.49
CA SER A 402 -6.72 5.67 9.79
C SER A 402 -7.19 5.78 8.33
N GLY A 403 -7.47 7.00 7.84
CA GLY A 403 -7.80 7.24 6.44
C GLY A 403 -9.16 6.68 6.00
N GLN A 404 -10.07 6.46 6.94
CA GLN A 404 -11.38 5.84 6.68
C GLN A 404 -12.34 6.83 6.00
N THR A 405 -12.17 7.06 4.70
CA THR A 405 -12.90 8.08 3.92
C THR A 405 -14.42 7.99 4.06
N ARG A 406 -14.98 6.76 4.12
CA ARG A 406 -16.42 6.56 4.29
C ARG A 406 -16.93 6.96 5.69
N MET A 407 -16.16 6.68 6.73
CA MET A 407 -16.47 7.10 8.10
C MET A 407 -16.36 8.62 8.24
N ILE A 408 -15.33 9.22 7.63
CA ILE A 408 -15.17 10.67 7.54
C ILE A 408 -16.42 11.28 6.87
N GLN A 409 -16.83 10.77 5.71
CA GLN A 409 -18.05 11.23 5.03
C GLN A 409 -19.29 11.14 5.92
N LEU A 410 -19.50 9.99 6.58
CA LEU A 410 -20.64 9.81 7.48
C LEU A 410 -20.65 10.85 8.60
N LEU A 411 -19.53 11.03 9.31
CA LEU A 411 -19.44 11.94 10.44
C LEU A 411 -19.69 13.39 10.02
N LEU A 412 -19.13 13.83 8.88
CA LEU A 412 -19.35 15.18 8.35
C LEU A 412 -20.81 15.41 7.94
N GLN A 413 -21.45 14.42 7.30
CA GLN A 413 -22.88 14.48 6.98
C GLN A 413 -23.77 14.58 8.23
N ARG A 414 -23.28 14.10 9.38
CA ARG A 414 -23.97 14.15 10.67
C ARG A 414 -23.52 15.33 11.55
N GLY A 415 -22.74 16.28 11.01
CA GLY A 415 -22.39 17.53 11.70
C GLY A 415 -21.09 17.51 12.49
N ALA A 416 -20.19 16.55 12.22
CA ALA A 416 -18.84 16.60 12.77
C ALA A 416 -18.07 17.83 12.25
N ASP A 417 -17.34 18.50 13.13
CA ASP A 417 -16.55 19.68 12.81
C ASP A 417 -15.08 19.29 12.49
N LEU A 418 -14.65 19.64 11.28
CA LEU A 418 -13.30 19.41 10.75
C LEU A 418 -12.22 20.24 11.45
N LEU A 419 -12.62 21.37 12.05
CA LEU A 419 -11.72 22.41 12.55
C LEU A 419 -11.39 22.23 14.04
N LEU A 420 -12.14 21.37 14.74
CA LEU A 420 -11.80 21.00 16.11
C LEU A 420 -10.37 20.45 16.15
N LYS A 421 -9.67 20.76 17.25
CA LYS A 421 -8.30 20.33 17.50
C LYS A 421 -8.28 19.37 18.67
N ASP A 422 -7.50 18.31 18.56
CA ASP A 422 -7.21 17.42 19.69
C ASP A 422 -6.27 18.12 20.70
N LYS A 423 -5.95 17.46 21.81
CA LYS A 423 -5.04 17.96 22.85
C LYS A 423 -3.63 18.26 22.35
N GLN A 424 -3.22 17.65 21.23
CA GLN A 424 -1.95 17.93 20.56
C GLN A 424 -2.06 19.14 19.64
N GLY A 425 -3.26 19.68 19.46
CA GLY A 425 -3.57 20.81 18.60
C GLY A 425 -3.75 20.45 17.13
N TYR A 426 -3.88 19.17 16.80
CA TYR A 426 -4.11 18.71 15.43
C TYR A 426 -5.59 18.68 15.10
N ASN A 427 -5.97 19.27 13.97
CA ASN A 427 -7.30 19.07 13.38
C ASN A 427 -7.36 17.84 12.46
N ALA A 428 -8.53 17.53 11.90
CA ALA A 428 -8.71 16.37 11.02
C ALA A 428 -7.81 16.39 9.76
N LEU A 429 -7.54 17.56 9.19
CA LEU A 429 -6.67 17.71 8.02
C LEU A 429 -5.20 17.47 8.35
N HIS A 430 -4.71 17.94 9.50
CA HIS A 430 -3.37 17.62 9.99
C HIS A 430 -3.19 16.10 10.14
N LEU A 431 -4.16 15.42 10.75
CA LEU A 431 -4.08 13.97 11.00
C LEU A 431 -4.12 13.14 9.71
N THR A 432 -4.95 13.52 8.72
CA THR A 432 -5.01 12.82 7.43
C THR A 432 -3.75 13.03 6.59
N THR A 433 -3.18 14.24 6.60
CA THR A 433 -1.95 14.56 5.87
C THR A 433 -0.71 13.94 6.51
N HIS A 434 -0.61 13.95 7.85
CA HIS A 434 0.44 13.26 8.59
C HIS A 434 0.49 11.76 8.29
N SER A 435 -0.63 11.13 7.98
CA SER A 435 -0.69 9.70 7.67
C SER A 435 -0.74 9.38 6.16
N SER A 436 -0.54 10.37 5.28
CA SER A 436 -0.52 10.22 3.82
C SER A 436 -1.80 9.62 3.19
N PHE A 437 -2.97 9.91 3.76
CA PHE A 437 -4.25 9.41 3.26
C PHE A 437 -4.86 10.32 2.19
N VAL A 438 -4.28 10.29 0.99
CA VAL A 438 -4.65 11.15 -0.15
C VAL A 438 -6.16 11.17 -0.44
N MET A 439 -6.86 10.02 -0.36
CA MET A 439 -8.31 9.95 -0.63
C MET A 439 -9.13 10.72 0.42
N ALA A 440 -8.73 10.62 1.69
CA ALA A 440 -9.37 11.33 2.79
C ALA A 440 -9.09 12.84 2.67
N VAL A 441 -7.85 13.23 2.39
CA VAL A 441 -7.47 14.63 2.11
C VAL A 441 -8.31 15.20 0.97
N LEU A 442 -8.43 14.45 -0.13
CA LEU A 442 -9.23 14.85 -1.28
C LEU A 442 -10.68 15.11 -0.94
N TYR A 443 -11.30 14.20 -0.20
CA TYR A 443 -12.69 14.31 0.21
C TYR A 443 -12.91 15.48 1.19
N MET A 444 -12.01 15.66 2.16
CA MET A 444 -12.09 16.75 3.14
C MET A 444 -11.99 18.12 2.47
N LEU A 445 -11.09 18.30 1.50
CA LEU A 445 -10.91 19.57 0.79
C LEU A 445 -12.09 19.96 -0.11
N GLN A 446 -13.08 19.07 -0.32
CA GLN A 446 -14.35 19.44 -0.97
C GLN A 446 -15.37 20.04 -0.01
N GLN A 447 -15.14 19.97 1.30
CA GLN A 447 -16.08 20.48 2.29
C GLN A 447 -15.97 22.01 2.40
N ASP A 448 -17.10 22.65 2.71
CA ASP A 448 -17.20 24.11 2.74
C ASP A 448 -16.26 24.77 3.76
N ALA A 449 -15.87 24.02 4.81
CA ALA A 449 -14.89 24.46 5.80
C ALA A 449 -13.54 24.89 5.20
N PHE A 450 -13.15 24.31 4.05
CA PHE A 450 -11.91 24.62 3.34
C PHE A 450 -12.13 25.40 2.04
N ALA A 451 -13.35 25.85 1.77
CA ALA A 451 -13.63 26.70 0.61
C ALA A 451 -12.91 28.05 0.73
N ALA A 452 -12.44 28.57 -0.41
CA ALA A 452 -11.74 29.86 -0.50
C ALA A 452 -10.53 30.02 0.45
N ASN A 453 -9.80 28.93 0.71
CA ASN A 453 -8.65 28.86 1.63
C ASN A 453 -8.97 29.20 3.09
N ASN A 454 -10.24 29.20 3.48
CA ASN A 454 -10.57 29.35 4.90
C ASN A 454 -10.03 28.11 5.63
N HIS A 455 -9.26 28.28 6.70
CA HIS A 455 -8.70 27.21 7.54
C HIS A 455 -7.73 26.18 6.91
N LEU A 456 -7.43 26.28 5.61
CA LEU A 456 -6.52 25.33 4.93
C LEU A 456 -5.09 25.37 5.50
N ASP A 457 -4.65 26.57 5.89
CA ASP A 457 -3.33 26.84 6.46
C ASP A 457 -3.38 27.03 7.99
N ASP A 458 -4.43 26.56 8.66
CA ASP A 458 -4.50 26.60 10.11
C ASP A 458 -3.30 25.86 10.70
N PRO A 459 -2.51 26.48 11.59
CA PRO A 459 -1.34 25.83 12.16
C PRO A 459 -1.68 24.95 13.37
N ASP A 460 -0.88 23.90 13.57
CA ASP A 460 -0.76 23.20 14.85
C ASP A 460 -0.01 24.08 15.90
N PRO A 461 0.15 23.63 17.17
CA PRO A 461 0.81 24.42 18.21
C PRO A 461 2.30 24.68 18.00
N GLN A 462 2.94 24.03 17.02
CA GLN A 462 4.34 24.29 16.63
C GLN A 462 4.40 25.16 15.36
N GLY A 463 3.24 25.58 14.82
CA GLY A 463 3.17 26.38 13.60
C GLY A 463 3.15 25.57 12.31
N HIS A 464 3.07 24.22 12.36
CA HIS A 464 3.04 23.43 11.14
C HIS A 464 1.65 23.44 10.51
N THR A 465 1.61 23.59 9.19
CA THR A 465 0.38 23.47 8.39
C THR A 465 0.23 22.05 7.81
N ALA A 466 -0.96 21.71 7.32
CA ALA A 466 -1.21 20.48 6.59
C ALA A 466 -0.23 20.25 5.41
N LEU A 467 0.18 21.32 4.71
CA LEU A 467 1.16 21.26 3.63
C LEU A 467 2.56 20.88 4.14
N MET A 468 2.96 21.35 5.32
CA MET A 468 4.23 20.97 5.95
C MET A 468 4.24 19.50 6.34
N TRP A 469 3.14 18.99 6.92
CA TRP A 469 3.02 17.56 7.25
C TRP A 469 3.06 16.68 6.00
N ALA A 470 2.35 17.05 4.93
CA ALA A 470 2.42 16.34 3.65
C ALA A 470 3.84 16.33 3.06
N ALA A 471 4.54 17.46 3.15
CA ALA A 471 5.94 17.59 2.72
C ALA A 471 6.88 16.71 3.56
N PHE A 472 6.73 16.71 4.88
CA PHE A 472 7.49 15.88 5.82
C PHE A 472 7.27 14.38 5.62
N GLN A 473 6.08 13.94 5.19
CA GLN A 473 5.88 12.53 4.87
C GLN A 473 6.39 12.15 3.48
N GLY A 474 6.73 13.13 2.64
CA GLY A 474 7.09 12.90 1.25
C GLY A 474 5.89 12.51 0.38
N ASP A 475 4.67 12.83 0.80
CA ASP A 475 3.47 12.57 0.01
C ASP A 475 3.29 13.66 -1.07
N ALA A 476 3.96 13.44 -2.20
CA ALA A 476 3.93 14.35 -3.33
C ALA A 476 2.52 14.54 -3.91
N VAL A 477 1.60 13.59 -3.71
CA VAL A 477 0.23 13.71 -4.20
C VAL A 477 -0.57 14.63 -3.27
N SER A 478 -0.52 14.44 -1.96
CA SER A 478 -1.15 15.37 -1.02
C SER A 478 -0.57 16.78 -1.13
N VAL A 479 0.74 16.94 -1.31
CA VAL A 479 1.37 18.24 -1.61
C VAL A 479 0.76 18.89 -2.86
N ASP A 480 0.64 18.14 -3.96
CA ASP A 480 0.04 18.63 -5.21
C ASP A 480 -1.42 19.06 -5.02
N VAL A 481 -2.18 18.28 -4.26
CA VAL A 481 -3.59 18.54 -3.99
C VAL A 481 -3.75 19.80 -3.13
N LEU A 482 -3.04 19.89 -2.01
CA LEU A 482 -3.09 21.04 -1.10
C LEU A 482 -2.70 22.35 -1.82
N LEU A 483 -1.62 22.34 -2.62
CA LEU A 483 -1.18 23.51 -3.39
C LEU A 483 -2.24 23.93 -4.43
N LYS A 484 -2.88 22.98 -5.11
CA LYS A 484 -3.98 23.28 -6.05
C LYS A 484 -5.22 23.83 -5.37
N HIS A 485 -5.45 23.41 -4.12
CA HIS A 485 -6.50 23.96 -3.27
C HIS A 485 -6.09 25.28 -2.59
N GLY A 486 -4.90 25.83 -2.91
CA GLY A 486 -4.48 27.16 -2.52
C GLY A 486 -3.64 27.24 -1.24
N ALA A 487 -3.13 26.12 -0.73
CA ALA A 487 -2.29 26.11 0.47
C ALA A 487 -1.06 27.01 0.32
N ASN A 488 -0.73 27.78 1.35
CA ASN A 488 0.35 28.74 1.31
C ASN A 488 1.72 28.06 1.37
N VAL A 489 2.44 28.11 0.24
CA VAL A 489 3.78 27.54 0.10
C VAL A 489 4.86 28.29 0.91
N HIS A 490 4.53 29.49 1.41
CA HIS A 490 5.46 30.36 2.15
C HIS A 490 5.21 30.38 3.66
N SER A 491 4.27 29.58 4.17
CA SER A 491 4.02 29.47 5.61
C SER A 491 5.30 29.09 6.35
N ARG A 492 5.43 29.58 7.58
CA ARG A 492 6.58 29.33 8.46
C ARG A 492 6.10 28.83 9.81
N ASP A 493 6.75 27.78 10.30
CA ASP A 493 6.52 27.28 11.66
C ASP A 493 7.27 28.12 12.71
N GLU A 494 7.19 27.73 13.98
CA GLU A 494 7.86 28.43 15.09
C GLU A 494 9.39 28.46 14.96
N THR A 495 9.98 27.51 14.23
CA THR A 495 11.42 27.43 13.94
C THR A 495 11.82 28.16 12.65
N GLY A 496 10.86 28.78 11.97
CA GLY A 496 11.06 29.51 10.72
C GLY A 496 11.16 28.60 9.50
N LEU A 497 10.91 27.29 9.63
CA LEU A 497 10.96 26.35 8.52
C LEU A 497 9.72 26.49 7.64
N THR A 498 9.93 26.37 6.34
CA THR A 498 8.86 26.41 5.31
C THR A 498 8.50 24.99 4.86
N PRO A 499 7.38 24.78 4.13
CA PRO A 499 7.09 23.47 3.53
C PRO A 499 8.24 22.89 2.70
N LEU A 500 9.06 23.75 2.06
CA LEU A 500 10.25 23.32 1.32
C LEU A 500 11.31 22.71 2.24
N HIS A 501 11.55 23.30 3.42
CA HIS A 501 12.46 22.72 4.42
C HIS A 501 11.95 21.37 4.93
N TRP A 502 10.65 21.25 5.18
CA TRP A 502 10.05 19.98 5.60
C TRP A 502 10.16 18.88 4.54
N ALA A 503 10.05 19.20 3.25
CA ALA A 503 10.30 18.24 2.16
C ALA A 503 11.77 17.75 2.11
N LEU A 504 12.71 18.56 2.59
CA LEU A 504 14.14 18.23 2.63
C LEU A 504 14.52 17.29 3.75
N VAL A 505 13.72 17.18 4.82
CA VAL A 505 13.96 16.23 5.91
C VAL A 505 13.93 14.78 5.42
N ARG A 506 12.96 14.42 4.56
CA ARG A 506 12.91 13.11 3.89
C ARG A 506 13.73 13.04 2.60
N GLY A 507 14.07 14.18 2.02
CA GLY A 507 14.70 14.26 0.70
C GLY A 507 13.81 13.74 -0.44
N ASN A 508 12.49 13.96 -0.39
CA ASN A 508 11.61 13.55 -1.47
C ASN A 508 11.70 14.54 -2.65
N ARG A 509 12.42 14.15 -3.70
CA ARG A 509 12.62 14.96 -4.93
C ARG A 509 11.32 15.50 -5.53
N VAL A 510 10.24 14.71 -5.56
CA VAL A 510 9.00 15.10 -6.22
C VAL A 510 8.24 16.14 -5.40
N CYS A 511 8.29 16.06 -4.06
CA CYS A 511 7.73 17.10 -3.19
C CYS A 511 8.47 18.43 -3.37
N ILE A 512 9.81 18.39 -3.34
CA ILE A 512 10.67 19.56 -3.56
C ILE A 512 10.35 20.20 -4.92
N GLU A 513 10.29 19.38 -5.98
CA GLU A 513 9.94 19.83 -7.33
C GLU A 513 8.58 20.54 -7.37
N LYS A 514 7.54 19.97 -6.75
CA LYS A 514 6.19 20.54 -6.73
C LYS A 514 6.10 21.85 -5.95
N LEU A 515 6.76 21.93 -4.79
CA LEU A 515 6.77 23.12 -3.96
C LEU A 515 7.45 24.29 -4.68
N VAL A 516 8.62 24.07 -5.27
CA VAL A 516 9.36 25.12 -6.00
C VAL A 516 8.68 25.48 -7.31
N ALA A 517 8.07 24.50 -8.02
CA ALA A 517 7.21 24.79 -9.18
C ALA A 517 6.00 25.68 -8.81
N SER A 518 5.51 25.56 -7.58
CA SER A 518 4.39 26.35 -7.05
C SER A 518 4.83 27.65 -6.39
N GLY A 519 6.11 28.02 -6.52
CA GLY A 519 6.64 29.31 -6.08
C GLY A 519 7.36 29.31 -4.74
N ALA A 520 7.66 28.16 -4.13
CA ALA A 520 8.45 28.12 -2.89
C ALA A 520 9.76 28.89 -3.02
N ASP A 521 10.06 29.74 -2.03
CA ASP A 521 11.31 30.50 -1.98
C ASP A 521 12.45 29.61 -1.48
N VAL A 522 13.38 29.30 -2.38
CA VAL A 522 14.59 28.51 -2.13
C VAL A 522 15.61 29.22 -1.26
N HIS A 523 15.51 30.56 -1.15
CA HIS A 523 16.37 31.39 -0.32
C HIS A 523 15.74 31.76 1.01
N ALA A 524 14.52 31.28 1.29
CA ALA A 524 13.90 31.43 2.58
C ALA A 524 14.81 30.80 3.64
N LYS A 525 15.18 31.59 4.65
CA LYS A 525 16.01 31.14 5.75
C LYS A 525 15.16 30.72 6.95
N ASP A 526 15.57 29.65 7.60
CA ASP A 526 15.09 29.24 8.92
C ASP A 526 15.63 30.18 10.02
N ASN A 527 15.26 29.94 11.28
CA ASN A 527 15.76 30.72 12.41
C ASN A 527 17.27 30.51 12.67
N GLY A 528 17.86 29.42 12.17
CA GLY A 528 19.30 29.17 12.19
C GLY A 528 20.07 29.92 11.09
N GLY A 529 19.36 30.57 10.16
CA GLY A 529 19.93 31.27 9.01
C GLY A 529 20.28 30.36 7.83
N ALA A 530 19.95 29.07 7.89
CA ALA A 530 20.13 28.12 6.81
C ALA A 530 19.03 28.32 5.76
N ASP A 531 19.43 28.42 4.50
CA ASP A 531 18.51 28.37 3.36
C ASP A 531 18.23 26.91 2.94
N ALA A 532 17.37 26.71 1.95
CA ALA A 532 16.97 25.36 1.52
C ALA A 532 18.18 24.49 1.09
N ARG A 533 19.22 25.08 0.50
CA ARG A 533 20.41 24.34 0.06
C ARG A 533 21.31 23.95 1.23
N ALA A 534 21.55 24.89 2.14
CA ALA A 534 22.30 24.63 3.38
C ALA A 534 21.58 23.55 4.21
N PHE A 535 20.27 23.71 4.40
CA PHE A 535 19.44 22.74 5.13
C PHE A 535 19.42 21.36 4.47
N ALA A 536 19.40 21.28 3.13
CA ALA A 536 19.54 20.02 2.40
C ALA A 536 20.89 19.33 2.65
N THR A 537 21.94 20.11 2.92
CA THR A 537 23.27 19.58 3.26
C THR A 537 23.25 18.99 4.66
N ASP A 538 22.66 19.69 5.61
CA ASP A 538 22.53 19.23 7.00
C ASP A 538 21.68 17.95 7.10
N MET A 539 20.59 17.88 6.35
CA MET A 539 19.69 16.71 6.29
C MET A 539 20.18 15.60 5.34
N LYS A 540 21.35 15.74 4.69
CA LYS A 540 21.90 14.79 3.70
C LYS A 540 20.98 14.52 2.49
N SER A 541 20.12 15.48 2.14
CA SER A 541 19.19 15.42 1.00
C SER A 541 19.64 16.24 -0.22
N THR A 542 20.92 16.63 -0.28
CA THR A 542 21.53 17.42 -1.37
C THR A 542 21.25 16.86 -2.76
N ILE A 543 21.37 15.54 -2.96
CA ILE A 543 21.14 14.89 -4.25
C ILE A 543 19.68 15.06 -4.68
N ALA A 544 18.73 14.90 -3.76
CA ALA A 544 17.31 15.05 -4.06
C ALA A 544 16.96 16.50 -4.40
N TYR A 545 17.49 17.45 -3.63
CA TYR A 545 17.33 18.88 -3.87
C TYR A 545 17.92 19.31 -5.22
N GLU A 546 19.18 18.96 -5.50
CA GLU A 546 19.83 19.29 -6.78
C GLU A 546 19.10 18.66 -7.97
N ASN A 547 18.66 17.41 -7.83
CA ASN A 547 17.89 16.76 -8.88
C ASN A 547 16.54 17.45 -9.10
N ALA A 548 15.87 17.93 -8.05
CA ALA A 548 14.64 18.72 -8.17
C ALA A 548 14.89 20.07 -8.86
N MET A 549 15.94 20.81 -8.47
CA MET A 549 16.31 22.07 -9.14
C MET A 549 16.62 21.84 -10.62
N LYS A 550 17.39 20.81 -10.93
CA LYS A 550 17.66 20.36 -12.30
C LYS A 550 16.34 20.10 -13.05
N MET A 551 15.39 19.35 -12.49
CA MET A 551 14.08 19.11 -13.12
C MET A 551 13.33 20.43 -13.44
N LEU A 552 13.46 21.43 -12.57
CA LEU A 552 12.84 22.75 -12.73
C LEU A 552 13.66 23.71 -13.61
N ARG A 553 14.76 23.24 -14.22
CA ARG A 553 15.70 24.06 -14.99
C ARG A 553 16.28 25.22 -14.17
N ARG A 554 16.62 24.94 -12.92
CA ARG A 554 17.32 25.85 -12.01
C ARG A 554 18.69 25.27 -11.66
N ASP A 555 19.65 26.12 -11.37
CA ASP A 555 20.92 25.69 -10.79
C ASP A 555 20.75 25.32 -9.30
N ALA A 556 21.83 24.89 -8.65
CA ALA A 556 21.78 24.53 -7.23
C ALA A 556 21.40 25.72 -6.32
N ASP A 557 21.63 26.94 -6.78
CA ASP A 557 21.26 28.18 -6.09
C ASP A 557 19.82 28.61 -6.41
N GLY A 558 19.11 27.86 -7.24
CA GLY A 558 17.73 28.16 -7.61
C GLY A 558 17.57 29.23 -8.70
N ALA A 559 18.66 29.74 -9.27
CA ALA A 559 18.61 30.65 -10.41
C ALA A 559 18.23 29.89 -11.69
N PRO A 560 17.41 30.48 -12.58
CA PRO A 560 16.99 29.80 -13.81
C PRO A 560 18.20 29.54 -14.72
N LEU A 561 18.36 28.29 -15.14
CA LEU A 561 19.37 27.91 -16.13
C LEU A 561 19.05 28.59 -17.46
N ARG A 562 20.05 29.26 -18.05
CA ARG A 562 19.91 29.94 -19.34
C ARG A 562 19.53 28.91 -20.41
N ARG A 563 18.36 29.09 -21.05
CA ARG A 563 17.92 28.25 -22.16
C ARG A 563 18.88 28.43 -23.33
N VAL A 564 19.56 27.35 -23.74
CA VAL A 564 20.38 27.35 -24.97
C VAL A 564 19.49 27.32 -26.22
N LEU A 565 18.32 26.68 -26.13
CA LEU A 565 17.32 26.57 -27.18
C LEU A 565 15.96 27.08 -26.69
N THR A 566 15.28 27.90 -27.50
CA THR A 566 13.87 28.24 -27.28
C THR A 566 12.99 26.99 -27.44
N PRO A 567 11.83 26.88 -26.75
CA PRO A 567 10.93 25.73 -26.87
C PRO A 567 10.58 25.38 -28.32
N PHE A 568 10.26 26.39 -29.13
CA PHE A 568 9.99 26.23 -30.56
C PHE A 568 11.17 25.57 -31.33
N MET A 569 12.40 26.05 -31.10
CA MET A 569 13.60 25.45 -31.70
C MET A 569 13.85 24.03 -31.18
N GLN A 570 13.56 23.75 -29.91
CA GLN A 570 13.70 22.43 -29.32
C GLN A 570 12.73 21.44 -29.98
N ASP A 571 11.45 21.80 -30.10
CA ASP A 571 10.44 20.98 -30.76
C ASP A 571 10.80 20.78 -32.24
N ALA A 572 11.19 21.84 -32.95
CA ALA A 572 11.61 21.74 -34.35
C ALA A 572 12.82 20.80 -34.52
N LEU A 573 13.84 20.88 -33.66
CA LEU A 573 15.02 20.01 -33.73
C LEU A 573 14.71 18.55 -33.41
N VAL A 574 13.73 18.26 -32.55
CA VAL A 574 13.26 16.88 -32.28
C VAL A 574 12.68 16.23 -33.54
N PHE A 575 12.16 17.01 -34.49
CA PHE A 575 11.70 16.54 -35.80
C PHE A 575 12.79 16.58 -36.88
N ILE A 576 13.57 17.66 -36.96
CA ILE A 576 14.57 17.87 -38.02
C ILE A 576 15.73 16.88 -37.91
N VAL A 577 16.23 16.62 -36.69
CA VAL A 577 17.42 15.77 -36.51
C VAL A 577 17.17 14.31 -36.95
N PRO A 578 16.10 13.62 -36.50
CA PRO A 578 15.78 12.30 -37.03
C PRO A 578 15.60 12.30 -38.55
N MET A 579 14.89 13.30 -39.09
CA MET A 579 14.63 13.41 -40.53
C MET A 579 15.90 13.46 -41.37
N LEU A 580 16.86 14.30 -40.99
CA LEU A 580 18.16 14.39 -41.66
C LEU A 580 18.97 13.09 -41.53
N VAL A 581 19.02 12.50 -40.33
CA VAL A 581 19.78 11.26 -40.08
C VAL A 581 19.21 10.11 -40.91
N PHE A 582 17.90 9.87 -40.89
CA PHE A 582 17.27 8.80 -41.68
C PHE A 582 17.40 9.02 -43.19
N THR A 583 17.23 10.25 -43.68
CA THR A 583 17.37 10.54 -45.11
C THR A 583 18.80 10.23 -45.59
N SER A 584 19.80 10.61 -44.80
CA SER A 584 21.20 10.27 -45.07
C SER A 584 21.47 8.75 -44.98
N ALA A 585 20.82 8.06 -44.04
CA ALA A 585 20.95 6.61 -43.87
C ALA A 585 20.40 5.84 -45.07
N TYR A 586 19.21 6.20 -45.56
CA TYR A 586 18.62 5.56 -46.75
C TYR A 586 19.51 5.73 -47.99
N TYR A 587 20.09 6.91 -48.17
CA TYR A 587 21.04 7.16 -49.25
C TYR A 587 22.27 6.25 -49.14
N LEU A 588 22.85 6.12 -47.93
CA LEU A 588 24.02 5.28 -47.70
C LEU A 588 23.71 3.78 -47.86
N MET A 589 22.55 3.33 -47.38
CA MET A 589 22.08 1.95 -47.57
C MET A 589 21.90 1.58 -49.04
N GLY A 590 21.48 2.53 -49.88
CA GLY A 590 21.37 2.33 -51.33
C GLY A 590 22.71 2.14 -52.04
N GLN A 591 23.82 2.57 -51.45
CA GLN A 591 25.17 2.40 -51.99
C GLN A 591 25.95 1.26 -51.33
N ALA A 592 25.50 0.80 -50.16
CA ALA A 592 26.20 -0.22 -49.38
C ALA A 592 25.82 -1.65 -49.83
N PRO A 593 26.77 -2.60 -49.74
CA PRO A 593 26.46 -4.02 -49.83
C PRO A 593 25.36 -4.45 -48.84
N TRP A 594 24.49 -5.35 -49.26
CA TRP A 594 23.30 -5.78 -48.51
C TRP A 594 23.59 -6.23 -47.07
N TYR A 595 24.76 -6.82 -46.81
CA TYR A 595 25.17 -7.29 -45.48
C TYR A 595 25.56 -6.16 -44.51
N LEU A 596 25.85 -4.95 -45.00
CA LEU A 596 26.15 -3.77 -44.16
C LEU A 596 24.91 -2.96 -43.78
N VAL A 597 23.81 -3.12 -44.52
CA VAL A 597 22.52 -2.44 -44.28
C VAL A 597 22.03 -2.54 -42.82
N PRO A 598 21.99 -3.72 -42.16
CA PRO A 598 21.52 -3.81 -40.78
C PRO A 598 22.42 -3.05 -39.78
N PHE A 599 23.74 -3.04 -40.00
CA PHE A 599 24.69 -2.33 -39.14
C PHE A 599 24.56 -0.81 -39.30
N ILE A 600 24.39 -0.33 -40.53
CA ILE A 600 24.13 1.10 -40.82
C ILE A 600 22.83 1.55 -40.15
N GLY A 601 21.78 0.72 -40.22
CA GLY A 601 20.49 1.02 -39.57
C GLY A 601 20.60 1.16 -38.06
N ILE A 602 21.23 0.21 -37.38
CA ILE A 602 21.44 0.24 -35.93
C ILE A 602 22.27 1.46 -35.52
N LEU A 603 23.36 1.75 -36.24
CA LEU A 603 24.22 2.89 -35.95
C LEU A 603 23.45 4.22 -36.08
N CYS A 604 22.62 4.36 -37.11
CA CYS A 604 21.80 5.56 -37.30
C CYS A 604 20.74 5.72 -36.20
N LEU A 605 20.12 4.62 -35.75
CA LEU A 605 19.17 4.63 -34.63
C LEU A 605 19.84 5.08 -33.32
N ILE A 606 21.05 4.59 -33.04
CA ILE A 606 21.84 4.99 -31.87
C ILE A 606 22.25 6.46 -32.00
N LEU A 607 22.75 6.87 -33.16
CA LEU A 607 23.23 8.24 -33.39
C LEU A 607 22.12 9.27 -33.20
N GLN A 608 20.94 9.08 -33.80
CA GLN A 608 19.83 10.01 -33.61
C GLN A 608 19.31 10.02 -32.17
N TYR A 609 19.30 8.87 -31.48
CA TYR A 609 18.90 8.81 -30.08
C TYR A 609 19.87 9.62 -29.23
N VAL A 610 21.18 9.47 -29.44
CA VAL A 610 22.20 10.24 -28.73
C VAL A 610 22.12 11.73 -29.07
N LEU A 611 21.91 12.10 -30.33
CA LEU A 611 21.76 13.50 -30.74
C LEU A 611 20.52 14.13 -30.10
N VAL A 612 19.35 13.51 -30.23
CA VAL A 612 18.11 14.07 -29.69
C VAL A 612 18.08 13.99 -28.17
N ALA A 613 18.33 12.82 -27.56
CA ALA A 613 18.26 12.67 -26.12
C ALA A 613 19.33 13.50 -25.39
N LYS A 614 20.59 13.48 -25.86
CA LYS A 614 21.69 14.15 -25.13
C LYS A 614 21.85 15.63 -25.47
N HIS A 615 21.59 16.03 -26.72
CA HIS A 615 21.91 17.39 -27.20
C HIS A 615 20.67 18.26 -27.45
N VAL A 616 19.55 17.69 -27.88
CA VAL A 616 18.30 18.47 -28.13
C VAL A 616 17.42 18.52 -26.88
N LEU A 617 17.22 17.39 -26.21
CA LEU A 617 16.43 17.26 -24.98
C LEU A 617 17.29 17.54 -23.71
N GLY A 618 18.61 17.39 -23.81
CA GLY A 618 19.57 17.66 -22.74
C GLY A 618 19.67 16.52 -21.70
N PRO A 619 20.53 16.65 -20.67
CA PRO A 619 20.70 15.63 -19.64
C PRO A 619 19.51 15.59 -18.66
N TYR A 620 18.36 15.06 -19.10
CA TYR A 620 17.09 15.04 -18.34
C TYR A 620 16.29 13.75 -18.60
N PRO A 621 15.36 13.38 -17.68
CA PRO A 621 15.28 12.11 -16.95
C PRO A 621 15.01 10.87 -17.82
N ALA A 622 15.02 9.67 -17.21
CA ALA A 622 14.73 8.39 -17.87
C ALA A 622 13.44 8.39 -18.76
N ASN A 623 12.50 9.32 -18.50
CA ASN A 623 11.23 9.47 -19.24
C ASN A 623 11.14 10.76 -20.10
N SER A 624 12.23 11.52 -20.30
CA SER A 624 12.24 12.73 -21.16
C SER A 624 11.85 12.39 -22.60
N VAL A 625 12.37 11.27 -23.11
CA VAL A 625 12.05 10.77 -24.45
C VAL A 625 10.57 10.35 -24.55
N GLN A 626 10.03 9.71 -23.51
CA GLN A 626 8.63 9.27 -23.45
C GLN A 626 7.61 10.42 -23.33
N SER A 627 8.04 11.54 -22.75
CA SER A 627 7.21 12.75 -22.62
C SER A 627 7.41 13.76 -23.77
N SER A 628 8.38 13.52 -24.64
CA SER A 628 8.69 14.36 -25.81
C SER A 628 8.02 13.85 -27.10
N PRO A 629 7.88 14.69 -28.13
CA PRO A 629 7.37 14.26 -29.44
C PRO A 629 8.37 13.40 -30.24
N TYR A 630 9.46 12.90 -29.65
CA TYR A 630 10.51 12.14 -30.35
C TYR A 630 10.00 10.83 -30.97
N PHE A 631 9.15 10.08 -30.27
CA PHE A 631 8.56 8.87 -30.86
C PHE A 631 7.68 9.18 -32.07
N LEU A 632 6.96 10.30 -32.02
CA LEU A 632 6.20 10.77 -33.16
C LEU A 632 7.11 11.19 -34.31
N SER A 633 8.22 11.86 -34.02
CA SER A 633 9.17 12.26 -35.06
C SER A 633 9.82 11.06 -35.75
N LEU A 634 10.13 9.98 -35.03
CA LEU A 634 10.60 8.71 -35.59
C LEU A 634 9.60 8.10 -36.58
N LEU A 635 8.31 8.08 -36.22
CA LEU A 635 7.24 7.54 -37.07
C LEU A 635 7.06 8.39 -38.34
N ILE A 636 7.00 9.71 -38.21
CA ILE A 636 6.86 10.61 -39.36
C ILE A 636 8.08 10.51 -40.30
N THR A 637 9.28 10.46 -39.72
CA THR A 637 10.55 10.39 -40.45
C THR A 637 10.72 9.10 -41.25
N THR A 638 10.08 8.00 -40.84
CA THR A 638 10.13 6.73 -41.58
C THR A 638 9.00 6.64 -42.62
N LEU A 639 7.80 7.09 -42.27
CA LEU A 639 6.63 7.01 -43.15
C LEU A 639 6.72 7.96 -44.36
N VAL A 640 7.09 9.23 -44.15
CA VAL A 640 7.04 10.26 -45.21
C VAL A 640 8.07 9.98 -46.32
N PRO A 641 9.37 9.75 -46.03
CA PRO A 641 10.34 9.43 -47.06
C PRO A 641 10.07 8.09 -47.76
N SER A 642 9.59 7.08 -47.04
CA SER A 642 9.23 5.78 -47.63
C SER A 642 8.09 5.91 -48.64
N PHE A 643 7.07 6.70 -48.30
CA PHE A 643 5.96 6.98 -49.22
C PHE A 643 6.42 7.77 -50.45
N LEU A 644 7.26 8.80 -50.27
CA LEU A 644 7.83 9.58 -51.37
C LEU A 644 8.71 8.71 -52.29
N CYS A 645 9.54 7.84 -51.73
CA CYS A 645 10.39 6.93 -52.49
C CYS A 645 9.55 5.92 -53.29
N TRP A 646 8.51 5.34 -52.70
CA TRP A 646 7.58 4.46 -53.41
C TRP A 646 6.90 5.20 -54.57
N LEU A 647 6.41 6.41 -54.33
CA LEU A 647 5.69 7.22 -55.32
C LEU A 647 6.58 7.65 -56.50
N VAL A 648 7.83 8.08 -56.24
CA VAL A 648 8.73 8.63 -57.27
C VAL A 648 9.54 7.54 -57.96
N SER A 649 9.97 6.50 -57.25
CA SER A 649 10.89 5.50 -57.79
C SER A 649 10.18 4.21 -58.22
N PHE A 650 9.15 3.77 -57.51
CA PHE A 650 8.55 2.44 -57.74
C PHE A 650 7.30 2.48 -58.64
N VAL A 651 6.41 3.45 -58.41
CA VAL A 651 5.16 3.60 -59.18
C VAL A 651 5.41 3.78 -60.69
N PRO A 652 6.37 4.61 -61.15
CA PRO A 652 6.62 4.78 -62.60
C PRO A 652 7.11 3.50 -63.30
N HIS A 653 7.75 2.59 -62.55
CA HIS A 653 8.35 1.35 -63.08
C HIS A 653 7.42 0.12 -62.94
N THR A 654 6.22 0.28 -62.35
CA THR A 654 5.28 -0.82 -62.05
C THR A 654 3.88 -0.52 -62.59
N THR A 655 3.79 0.09 -63.77
CA THR A 655 2.53 0.49 -64.42
C THR A 655 1.60 -0.69 -64.75
N GLY A 656 2.11 -1.92 -64.86
CA GLY A 656 1.31 -3.14 -65.04
C GLY A 656 0.63 -3.68 -63.77
N LEU A 657 0.94 -3.15 -62.59
CA LEU A 657 0.45 -3.59 -61.27
C LEU A 657 -0.45 -2.53 -60.62
N THR A 658 -1.37 -1.95 -61.39
CA THR A 658 -2.24 -0.84 -60.95
C THR A 658 -3.01 -1.15 -59.68
N VAL A 659 -3.58 -2.36 -59.55
CA VAL A 659 -4.31 -2.81 -58.36
C VAL A 659 -3.42 -2.87 -57.12
N LEU A 660 -2.18 -3.35 -57.25
CA LEU A 660 -1.25 -3.41 -56.13
C LEU A 660 -0.80 -2.01 -55.69
N ASN A 661 -0.59 -1.10 -56.65
CA ASN A 661 -0.22 0.28 -56.38
C ASN A 661 -1.37 1.07 -55.72
N THR A 662 -2.63 0.85 -56.12
CA THR A 662 -3.78 1.49 -55.46
C THR A 662 -3.99 0.94 -54.05
N VAL A 663 -3.85 -0.37 -53.83
CA VAL A 663 -3.91 -0.98 -52.50
C VAL A 663 -2.79 -0.45 -51.61
N THR A 664 -1.56 -0.37 -52.12
CA THR A 664 -0.41 0.14 -51.36
C THR A 664 -0.59 1.62 -51.00
N GLY A 665 -1.01 2.46 -51.95
CA GLY A 665 -1.27 3.88 -51.70
C GLY A 665 -2.40 4.12 -50.69
N THR A 666 -3.50 3.36 -50.78
CA THR A 666 -4.61 3.46 -49.83
C THR A 666 -4.22 3.01 -48.42
N LEU A 667 -3.39 1.97 -48.28
CA LEU A 667 -2.83 1.55 -47.00
C LEU A 667 -1.93 2.64 -46.38
N PHE A 668 -1.03 3.26 -47.17
CA PHE A 668 -0.19 4.36 -46.68
C PHE A 668 -1.01 5.57 -46.20
N ILE A 669 -2.04 5.97 -46.97
CA ILE A 669 -2.94 7.06 -46.59
C ILE A 669 -3.70 6.71 -45.30
N SER A 670 -4.21 5.47 -45.19
CA SER A 670 -4.91 4.99 -44.00
C SER A 670 -4.03 5.03 -42.74
N VAL A 671 -2.78 4.54 -42.84
CA VAL A 671 -1.80 4.60 -41.74
C VAL A 671 -1.48 6.04 -41.35
N PHE A 672 -1.27 6.93 -42.34
CA PHE A 672 -0.99 8.34 -42.08
C PHE A 672 -2.17 9.06 -41.39
N LEU A 673 -3.40 8.81 -41.86
CA LEU A 673 -4.62 9.33 -41.23
C LEU A 673 -4.79 8.79 -39.79
N THR A 674 -4.53 7.50 -39.57
CA THR A 674 -4.61 6.89 -38.23
C THR A 674 -3.60 7.50 -37.27
N LEU A 675 -2.37 7.74 -37.74
CA LEU A 675 -1.33 8.43 -36.98
C LEU A 675 -1.73 9.88 -36.67
N ALA A 676 -2.19 10.63 -37.67
CA ALA A 676 -2.65 12.01 -37.49
C ALA A 676 -3.82 12.11 -36.48
N ILE A 677 -4.79 11.20 -36.58
CA ILE A 677 -5.89 11.09 -35.63
C ILE A 677 -5.40 10.75 -34.23
N SER A 678 -4.44 9.84 -34.10
CA SER A 678 -3.87 9.45 -32.80
C SER A 678 -3.16 10.62 -32.11
N VAL A 679 -2.41 11.42 -32.86
CA VAL A 679 -1.69 12.59 -32.35
C VAL A 679 -2.65 13.72 -31.97
N LEU A 680 -3.68 13.96 -32.78
CA LEU A 680 -4.63 15.05 -32.59
C LEU A 680 -5.73 14.72 -31.56
N ARG A 681 -5.96 13.44 -31.25
CA ARG A 681 -6.91 13.02 -30.22
C ARG A 681 -6.24 13.06 -28.84
N SER A 682 -6.67 13.99 -28.00
CA SER A 682 -6.36 13.97 -26.57
C SER A 682 -6.76 12.63 -25.95
N PRO A 683 -5.97 12.06 -25.01
CA PRO A 683 -6.30 10.82 -24.33
C PRO A 683 -7.59 11.00 -23.52
N GLY A 684 -8.72 10.54 -24.07
CA GLY A 684 -10.02 10.43 -23.40
C GLY A 684 -10.63 11.75 -22.88
N ARG A 685 -11.79 12.15 -23.41
CA ARG A 685 -12.64 13.13 -22.72
C ARG A 685 -13.38 12.43 -21.59
N ALA A 686 -12.89 12.54 -20.37
CA ALA A 686 -13.78 12.48 -19.22
C ALA A 686 -14.61 13.78 -19.23
N PRO A 687 -15.96 13.71 -19.23
CA PRO A 687 -16.76 14.92 -19.12
C PRO A 687 -16.42 15.60 -17.80
N GLN A 688 -15.77 16.76 -17.88
CA GLN A 688 -15.46 17.55 -16.69
C GLN A 688 -16.76 18.20 -16.18
N PRO A 689 -17.13 18.01 -14.91
CA PRO A 689 -18.24 18.75 -14.33
C PRO A 689 -17.89 20.24 -14.33
N LYS A 690 -18.74 21.06 -14.95
CA LYS A 690 -18.46 22.50 -15.16
C LYS A 690 -18.52 23.34 -13.87
N THR A 691 -19.25 22.87 -12.87
CA THR A 691 -19.43 23.57 -11.57
C THR A 691 -18.71 22.82 -10.45
N MET A 692 -18.22 23.57 -9.45
CA MET A 692 -17.57 23.00 -8.26
C MET A 692 -18.49 22.03 -7.53
N GLU A 693 -19.78 22.37 -7.42
CA GLU A 693 -20.84 21.55 -6.83
C GLU A 693 -20.99 20.19 -7.54
N ALA A 694 -20.95 20.17 -8.88
CA ALA A 694 -21.06 18.91 -9.62
C ALA A 694 -19.82 18.01 -9.43
N ARG A 695 -18.65 18.61 -9.19
CA ARG A 695 -17.42 17.86 -8.86
C ARG A 695 -17.49 17.28 -7.46
N ARG A 696 -17.92 18.08 -6.47
CA ARG A 696 -18.21 17.63 -5.11
C ARG A 696 -19.21 16.48 -5.10
N ALA A 697 -20.33 16.61 -5.81
CA ALA A 697 -21.34 15.55 -5.92
C ALA A 697 -20.78 14.25 -6.53
N THR A 698 -19.92 14.36 -7.54
CA THR A 698 -19.26 13.18 -8.14
C THR A 698 -18.35 12.48 -7.14
N ILE A 699 -17.55 13.25 -6.38
CA ILE A 699 -16.66 12.71 -5.35
C ILE A 699 -17.49 12.10 -4.21
N GLU A 700 -18.57 12.76 -3.78
CA GLU A 700 -19.47 12.25 -2.75
C GLU A 700 -20.14 10.93 -3.14
N ASP A 701 -20.59 10.80 -4.39
CA ASP A 701 -21.14 9.57 -4.94
C ASP A 701 -20.09 8.45 -5.01
N MET A 702 -18.87 8.77 -5.45
CA MET A 702 -17.77 7.81 -5.46
C MET A 702 -17.39 7.32 -4.06
N VAL A 703 -17.36 8.19 -3.05
CA VAL A 703 -17.11 7.74 -1.66
C VAL A 703 -18.29 6.95 -1.13
N ALA A 704 -19.53 7.34 -1.44
CA ALA A 704 -20.74 6.65 -0.99
C ALA A 704 -20.82 5.22 -1.52
N ASN A 705 -20.35 4.99 -2.74
CA ASN A 705 -20.29 3.68 -3.40
C ASN A 705 -18.97 2.92 -3.14
N ASP A 706 -18.11 3.42 -2.25
CA ASP A 706 -16.77 2.88 -1.96
C ASP A 706 -15.91 2.68 -3.22
N GLN A 707 -15.99 3.64 -4.13
CA GLN A 707 -15.24 3.67 -5.38
C GLN A 707 -14.01 4.57 -5.32
N LEU A 708 -13.94 5.51 -4.35
CA LEU A 708 -12.78 6.38 -4.17
C LEU A 708 -11.70 5.71 -3.31
N ASN A 709 -11.09 4.65 -3.84
CA ASN A 709 -10.03 3.90 -3.17
C ASN A 709 -8.99 3.36 -4.17
N GLY A 710 -7.94 2.74 -3.64
CA GLY A 710 -6.83 2.18 -4.43
C GLY A 710 -7.19 0.99 -5.33
N LEU A 711 -8.41 0.45 -5.24
CA LEU A 711 -8.90 -0.62 -6.12
C LEU A 711 -9.35 -0.07 -7.49
N PHE A 712 -10.03 1.08 -7.49
CA PHE A 712 -10.59 1.68 -8.69
C PHE A 712 -9.64 2.70 -9.34
N PHE A 713 -8.83 3.39 -8.53
CA PHE A 713 -7.88 4.36 -9.03
C PHE A 713 -6.46 4.03 -8.55
N CYS A 714 -5.53 3.80 -9.48
CA CYS A 714 -4.12 3.81 -9.15
C CYS A 714 -3.66 5.25 -8.87
N THR A 715 -2.53 5.44 -8.18
CA THR A 715 -1.97 6.77 -7.86
C THR A 715 -1.84 7.69 -9.07
N SER A 716 -1.43 7.16 -10.23
CA SER A 716 -1.36 7.92 -11.49
C SER A 716 -2.74 8.30 -12.04
N CYS A 717 -3.73 7.40 -11.96
CA CYS A 717 -5.10 7.68 -12.34
C CYS A 717 -5.75 8.68 -11.39
N ILE A 718 -5.43 8.63 -10.09
CA ILE A 718 -5.81 9.64 -9.09
C ILE A 718 -5.27 10.99 -9.51
N VAL A 719 -3.98 11.12 -9.87
CA VAL A 719 -3.38 12.38 -10.36
C VAL A 719 -4.03 12.90 -11.66
N CYS A 720 -4.43 12.02 -12.56
CA CYS A 720 -5.17 12.40 -13.78
C CYS A 720 -6.63 12.80 -13.48
N ALA A 721 -7.33 12.03 -12.65
CA ALA A 721 -8.68 12.34 -12.18
C ALA A 721 -8.69 13.66 -11.40
N LEU A 722 -7.67 13.90 -10.57
CA LEU A 722 -7.37 15.15 -9.89
C LEU A 722 -7.29 16.34 -10.85
N LYS A 723 -6.55 16.23 -11.97
CA LYS A 723 -6.52 17.32 -12.98
C LYS A 723 -7.91 17.66 -13.51
N VAL A 724 -8.79 16.67 -13.66
CA VAL A 724 -10.14 16.86 -14.19
C VAL A 724 -11.10 17.36 -13.09
N LEU A 725 -10.99 16.85 -11.87
CA LEU A 725 -11.92 17.09 -10.77
C LEU A 725 -11.53 18.27 -9.85
N THR A 726 -10.29 18.74 -9.85
CA THR A 726 -9.88 19.89 -9.00
C THR A 726 -9.63 21.18 -9.78
N ILE A 727 -9.33 21.15 -11.08
CA ILE A 727 -8.92 22.35 -11.82
C ILE A 727 -10.09 22.98 -12.58
N GLY A 728 -10.52 24.17 -12.16
CA GLY A 728 -11.22 25.11 -13.04
C GLY A 728 -10.18 25.97 -13.75
N ALA A 729 -9.72 25.60 -14.94
CA ALA A 729 -8.86 26.47 -15.74
C ALA A 729 -9.12 26.27 -17.24
N ALA A 730 -9.17 27.43 -17.91
CA ALA A 730 -9.46 27.73 -19.30
C ALA A 730 -8.77 26.83 -20.34
N PRO A 731 -9.30 26.78 -21.58
CA PRO A 731 -8.69 26.02 -22.67
C PRO A 731 -7.23 26.42 -22.81
N ILE A 732 -6.37 25.40 -22.89
CA ILE A 732 -5.02 25.56 -23.44
C ILE A 732 -5.24 26.04 -24.89
N THR A 733 -5.16 27.35 -25.09
CA THR A 733 -5.12 27.95 -26.42
C THR A 733 -3.75 27.64 -27.01
N LEU A 734 -3.78 26.74 -28.00
CA LEU A 734 -2.79 26.42 -29.04
C LEU A 734 -1.34 26.18 -28.61
#